data_AF-A0A972T040-F1
#
_entry.id   AF-A0A972T040-F1
#
_cell.length_a   1.000
_cell.length_b   1.000
_cell.length_c   1.000
_cell.angle_alpha   90.00
_cell.angle_beta   90.00
_cell.angle_gamma   90.00
#
_symmetry.space_group_name_H-M   'P 1'
#
loop_
_entity.id
_entity.type
_entity.pdbx_description
1 polymer ?
#
loop_
_entity_poly.entity_id
_entity_poly.type
_entity_poly.pdbx_seq_one_letter_code
_entity_poly.pdbx_strand_id
1 'polypeptide(L)'
;MKQVLQNMKSGVTEVVDVPVPPLRKGAVLVRTAASLVSAGTERNLVSFAEKSLVGKAQSRPDLVKQVLEKAKREGLLTTYESAMNRLDQPMSLGYSSSGIVVESAPDVPDFKPGDRVVCAGGGHAVHAEYALVPRNLIAHLPENVDFESAAFATMGAIALNGIRLANPQIGEKVAVVGLGLLGLITAQLVRAAGCEVIGMDISRPRVQTARKLGFTADSNRKIAADYLALTRGRGFDAILICADTPSDETVNLAAQIARDRAHVVSLGVVGLNIQRKLYYEKELFFQVARSSGPGRYDLDYEEEGCDYPIGYVRWTEGRNLQAFVDLLAAGSLDMQALITHRFPIEQAPLAYELITGKRSEPYLGVLLTYPRGAQKAVRKIILNPAMEHKAGDSELSLGVIGAGNYANAVFLPAVKKTGGVRLAGVASSGGLSAQHSARKFGFSFATSAAADILSSKEVNVVAVLTRHQSHASLALAALQNGKHVYCEKPLALQKTELDHIAKALEKKGHPCLSVGFNRRFAPMSRALKSFFQDSTEPFYIHYRVNAGFIPASHWLHDPDQGGGRLVGEGCHFIDYLCFLTGQTPLEVSALALPDRNKYSRDNFLVTVKFADGSLGSLAYLSNGSKRYGKEYIEVFSAGKIGILDDFRSLQLIDENHTTTERSALRQDKGHQAAWQAFLSAVRGQAAEPIPYRELLLSSYTTLACRQALLAGQPVNLESFMQSA
;
A
#
# COMPACT_ATOMS: atom_id res chain seq x y z
N MET A 1 5.40 8.84 -18.44
CA MET A 1 4.21 8.11 -18.92
C MET A 1 2.98 8.78 -18.39
N LYS A 2 1.93 8.87 -19.18
CA LYS A 2 0.61 9.32 -18.72
C LYS A 2 -0.04 8.24 -17.88
N GLN A 3 -0.66 8.64 -16.78
CA GLN A 3 -1.45 7.79 -15.90
C GLN A 3 -2.68 8.53 -15.39
N VAL A 4 -3.81 7.83 -15.30
CA VAL A 4 -5.06 8.37 -14.75
C VAL A 4 -5.09 8.20 -13.24
N LEU A 5 -5.36 9.29 -12.54
CA LEU A 5 -5.44 9.33 -11.09
C LEU A 5 -6.77 9.93 -10.63
N GLN A 6 -7.22 9.47 -9.47
CA GLN A 6 -8.29 10.09 -8.71
C GLN A 6 -7.71 10.81 -7.48
N ASN A 7 -7.97 12.11 -7.38
CA ASN A 7 -7.67 12.86 -6.18
C ASN A 7 -8.79 12.68 -5.15
N MET A 8 -8.48 12.04 -4.02
CA MET A 8 -9.46 11.73 -2.97
C MET A 8 -9.83 12.96 -2.12
N LYS A 9 -9.06 14.03 -2.18
CA LYS A 9 -9.33 15.29 -1.48
C LYS A 9 -10.22 16.20 -2.31
N SER A 10 -9.87 16.48 -3.55
CA SER A 10 -10.62 17.39 -4.44
C SER A 10 -11.76 16.72 -5.20
N GLY A 11 -11.73 15.39 -5.34
CA GLY A 11 -12.69 14.66 -6.18
C GLY A 11 -12.40 14.73 -7.67
N VAL A 12 -11.30 15.38 -8.08
CA VAL A 12 -10.93 15.53 -9.49
C VAL A 12 -10.24 14.27 -10.01
N THR A 13 -10.68 13.80 -11.18
CA THR A 13 -9.96 12.81 -11.99
C THR A 13 -9.03 13.55 -12.96
N GLU A 14 -7.75 13.21 -12.96
CA GLU A 14 -6.74 13.87 -13.80
C GLU A 14 -5.81 12.87 -14.49
N VAL A 15 -5.22 13.31 -15.60
CA VAL A 15 -4.15 12.59 -16.29
C VAL A 15 -2.85 13.31 -15.97
N VAL A 16 -1.86 12.56 -15.47
CA VAL A 16 -0.56 13.14 -15.10
C VAL A 16 0.58 12.38 -15.71
N ASP A 17 1.68 13.09 -15.97
CA ASP A 17 2.96 12.45 -16.28
C ASP A 17 3.59 11.92 -15.01
N VAL A 18 3.84 10.62 -14.96
CA VAL A 18 4.61 9.93 -13.92
C VAL A 18 5.85 9.26 -14.52
N PRO A 19 6.92 9.06 -13.73
CA PRO A 19 8.02 8.18 -14.09
C PRO A 19 7.55 6.75 -14.37
N VAL A 20 8.06 6.11 -15.43
CA VAL A 20 7.82 4.68 -15.68
C VAL A 20 8.49 3.88 -14.56
N PRO A 21 7.79 2.95 -13.86
CA PRO A 21 8.40 2.15 -12.81
C PRO A 21 9.52 1.25 -13.38
N PRO A 22 10.64 1.04 -12.65
CA PRO A 22 11.63 0.05 -13.04
C PRO A 22 11.04 -1.36 -12.92
N LEU A 23 11.59 -2.27 -13.71
CA LEU A 23 11.35 -3.70 -13.58
C LEU A 23 11.69 -4.19 -12.17
N ARG A 24 10.92 -5.17 -11.67
CA ARG A 24 11.13 -5.80 -10.37
C ARG A 24 11.11 -7.31 -10.52
N LYS A 25 11.68 -8.01 -9.54
CA LYS A 25 11.58 -9.47 -9.39
C LYS A 25 10.12 -9.92 -9.50
N GLY A 26 9.87 -11.04 -10.17
CA GLY A 26 8.53 -11.63 -10.29
C GLY A 26 7.54 -10.88 -11.19
N ALA A 27 7.97 -9.82 -11.89
CA ALA A 27 7.09 -8.97 -12.68
C ALA A 27 7.61 -8.71 -14.11
N VAL A 28 6.72 -8.21 -14.94
CA VAL A 28 7.02 -7.71 -16.29
C VAL A 28 6.53 -6.27 -16.45
N LEU A 29 7.21 -5.51 -17.30
CA LEU A 29 6.78 -4.18 -17.70
C LEU A 29 6.02 -4.30 -19.02
N VAL A 30 4.76 -3.87 -19.04
CA VAL A 30 3.87 -3.94 -20.19
C VAL A 30 3.59 -2.53 -20.69
N ARG A 31 3.76 -2.30 -21.99
CA ARG A 31 3.25 -1.11 -22.67
C ARG A 31 1.79 -1.33 -23.04
N THR A 32 0.90 -0.56 -22.42
CA THR A 32 -0.55 -0.71 -22.57
C THR A 32 -0.99 -0.31 -23.98
N ALA A 33 -1.85 -1.13 -24.60
CA ALA A 33 -2.49 -0.86 -25.88
C ALA A 33 -3.96 -0.43 -25.70
N ALA A 34 -4.67 -1.08 -24.77
CA ALA A 34 -6.03 -0.73 -24.38
C ALA A 34 -6.28 -1.07 -22.91
N SER A 35 -7.20 -0.37 -22.28
CA SER A 35 -7.65 -0.70 -20.91
C SER A 35 -9.13 -0.38 -20.71
N LEU A 36 -9.81 -1.20 -19.92
CA LEU A 36 -11.24 -1.08 -19.69
C LEU A 36 -11.57 -0.26 -18.44
N VAL A 37 -12.38 0.78 -18.61
CA VAL A 37 -12.91 1.57 -17.49
C VAL A 37 -14.13 0.87 -16.91
N SER A 38 -14.08 0.52 -15.63
CA SER A 38 -15.15 -0.22 -14.96
C SER A 38 -16.25 0.69 -14.45
N ALA A 39 -17.40 0.62 -15.13
CA ALA A 39 -18.63 1.32 -14.80
C ALA A 39 -19.21 1.04 -13.40
N GLY A 40 -18.81 -0.06 -12.75
CA GLY A 40 -19.24 -0.42 -11.39
C GLY A 40 -18.20 -0.01 -10.37
N THR A 41 -17.06 -0.69 -10.37
CA THR A 41 -16.01 -0.51 -9.35
C THR A 41 -15.42 0.89 -9.35
N GLU A 42 -15.01 1.39 -10.52
CA GLU A 42 -14.33 2.68 -10.60
C GLU A 42 -15.30 3.84 -10.45
N ARG A 43 -16.52 3.74 -10.99
CA ARG A 43 -17.59 4.70 -10.70
C ARG A 43 -17.78 4.88 -9.19
N ASN A 44 -17.91 3.78 -8.44
CA ASN A 44 -18.14 3.85 -7.00
C ASN A 44 -16.98 4.53 -6.26
N LEU A 45 -15.74 4.31 -6.70
CA LEU A 45 -14.56 5.00 -6.17
C LEU A 45 -14.58 6.50 -6.46
N VAL A 46 -14.83 6.89 -7.72
CA VAL A 46 -14.88 8.30 -8.13
C VAL A 46 -16.04 9.03 -7.46
N SER A 47 -17.25 8.47 -7.48
CA SER A 47 -18.42 9.07 -6.82
C SER A 47 -18.23 9.21 -5.30
N PHE A 48 -17.46 8.32 -4.64
CA PHE A 48 -17.07 8.52 -3.25
C PHE A 48 -16.06 9.68 -3.10
N ALA A 49 -15.09 9.78 -4.00
CA ALA A 49 -14.08 10.84 -3.99
C ALA A 49 -14.69 12.25 -4.21
N GLU A 50 -15.76 12.35 -4.99
CA GLU A 50 -16.48 13.61 -5.26
C GLU A 50 -17.33 14.12 -4.09
N LYS A 51 -17.62 13.29 -3.09
CA LYS A 51 -18.39 13.72 -1.91
C LYS A 51 -17.63 14.79 -1.11
N SER A 52 -18.38 15.71 -0.51
CA SER A 52 -17.86 16.64 0.50
C SER A 52 -17.25 15.88 1.69
N LEU A 53 -16.43 16.54 2.53
CA LEU A 53 -15.87 15.91 3.73
C LEU A 53 -16.97 15.34 4.66
N VAL A 54 -18.09 16.05 4.79
CA VAL A 54 -19.26 15.59 5.55
C VAL A 54 -19.89 14.37 4.89
N GLY A 55 -20.07 14.38 3.57
CA GLY A 55 -20.60 13.24 2.83
C GLY A 55 -19.71 12.00 2.91
N LYS A 56 -18.38 12.17 2.86
CA LYS A 56 -17.39 11.10 3.08
C LYS A 56 -17.52 10.53 4.48
N ALA A 57 -17.59 11.39 5.50
CA ALA A 57 -17.76 10.99 6.90
C ALA A 57 -19.06 10.20 7.12
N GLN A 58 -20.19 10.66 6.58
CA GLN A 58 -21.48 9.98 6.66
C GLN A 58 -21.46 8.59 6.00
N SER A 59 -20.80 8.45 4.86
CA SER A 59 -20.70 7.17 4.15
C SER A 59 -19.73 6.16 4.79
N ARG A 60 -18.86 6.61 5.71
CA ARG A 60 -17.85 5.78 6.39
C ARG A 60 -17.83 6.05 7.90
N PRO A 61 -18.91 5.73 8.63
CA PRO A 61 -19.00 5.97 10.07
C PRO A 61 -17.93 5.22 10.86
N ASP A 62 -17.45 4.09 10.32
CA ASP A 62 -16.33 3.31 10.85
C ASP A 62 -15.02 4.13 10.89
N LEU A 63 -14.72 4.87 9.82
CA LEU A 63 -13.53 5.73 9.75
C LEU A 63 -13.66 6.96 10.66
N VAL A 64 -14.87 7.52 10.79
CA VAL A 64 -15.13 8.65 11.71
C VAL A 64 -14.84 8.24 13.14
N LYS A 65 -15.28 7.04 13.57
CA LYS A 65 -14.98 6.51 14.89
C LYS A 65 -13.47 6.39 15.12
N GLN A 66 -12.72 5.90 14.13
CA GLN A 66 -11.25 5.81 14.21
C GLN A 66 -10.58 7.19 14.34
N VAL A 67 -11.08 8.20 13.62
CA VAL A 67 -10.57 9.58 13.69
C VAL A 67 -10.84 10.17 15.09
N LEU A 68 -12.04 9.99 15.66
CA LEU A 68 -12.36 10.48 17.00
C LEU A 68 -11.51 9.81 18.08
N GLU A 69 -11.29 8.50 17.98
CA GLU A 69 -10.41 7.77 18.91
C GLU A 69 -8.95 8.25 18.79
N LYS A 70 -8.48 8.53 17.56
CA LYS A 70 -7.15 9.08 17.32
C LYS A 70 -6.99 10.50 17.90
N ALA A 71 -7.99 11.36 17.74
CA ALA A 71 -8.00 12.73 18.26
C ALA A 71 -7.83 12.78 19.78
N LYS A 72 -8.49 11.88 20.51
CA LYS A 72 -8.36 11.77 21.97
C LYS A 72 -6.95 11.39 22.41
N ARG A 73 -6.22 10.60 21.60
CA ARG A 73 -4.88 10.10 21.92
C ARG A 73 -3.77 11.07 21.50
N GLU A 74 -3.79 11.51 20.25
CA GLU A 74 -2.66 12.24 19.62
C GLU A 74 -2.88 13.76 19.56
N GLY A 75 -4.07 14.23 19.97
CA GLY A 75 -4.51 15.61 19.82
C GLY A 75 -5.27 15.86 18.52
N LEU A 76 -6.06 16.95 18.53
CA LEU A 76 -6.94 17.34 17.40
C LEU A 76 -6.15 17.68 16.14
N LEU A 77 -5.07 18.46 16.27
CA LEU A 77 -4.29 18.95 15.13
C LEU A 77 -3.58 17.79 14.40
N THR A 78 -2.85 16.94 15.13
CA THR A 78 -2.17 15.74 14.61
C THR A 78 -3.13 14.81 13.86
N THR A 79 -4.34 14.66 14.41
CA THR A 79 -5.36 13.79 13.83
C THR A 79 -5.95 14.38 12.56
N TYR A 80 -6.24 15.67 12.55
CA TYR A 80 -6.69 16.39 11.36
C TYR A 80 -5.66 16.30 10.23
N GLU A 81 -4.38 16.60 10.52
CA GLU A 81 -3.29 16.50 9.56
C GLU A 81 -3.16 15.08 9.00
N SER A 82 -3.25 14.06 9.86
CA SER A 82 -3.22 12.66 9.42
C SER A 82 -4.40 12.27 8.53
N ALA A 83 -5.60 12.75 8.83
CA ALA A 83 -6.79 12.48 8.02
C ALA A 83 -6.68 13.18 6.65
N MET A 84 -6.27 14.44 6.64
CA MET A 84 -6.07 15.22 5.41
C MET A 84 -4.95 14.64 4.55
N ASN A 85 -3.84 14.19 5.15
CA ASN A 85 -2.75 13.55 4.41
C ASN A 85 -3.19 12.22 3.76
N ARG A 86 -4.10 11.46 4.38
CA ARG A 86 -4.65 10.24 3.78
C ARG A 86 -5.55 10.55 2.59
N LEU A 87 -6.36 11.61 2.66
CA LEU A 87 -7.19 12.07 1.55
C LEU A 87 -6.37 12.71 0.41
N ASP A 88 -5.19 13.24 0.73
CA ASP A 88 -4.29 13.86 -0.24
C ASP A 88 -3.49 12.83 -1.07
N GLN A 89 -3.55 11.54 -0.72
CA GLN A 89 -2.86 10.51 -1.51
C GLN A 89 -3.56 10.27 -2.84
N PRO A 90 -2.83 10.29 -3.97
CA PRO A 90 -3.40 9.98 -5.25
C PRO A 90 -3.77 8.50 -5.32
N MET A 91 -4.92 8.21 -5.91
CA MET A 91 -5.38 6.84 -6.15
C MET A 91 -5.25 6.53 -7.64
N SER A 92 -4.50 5.48 -7.98
CA SER A 92 -4.46 4.97 -9.34
C SER A 92 -5.80 4.36 -9.72
N LEU A 93 -6.27 4.64 -10.94
CA LEU A 93 -7.45 4.01 -11.52
C LEU A 93 -7.06 2.89 -12.48
N GLY A 94 -8.01 2.02 -12.81
CA GLY A 94 -7.80 0.85 -13.67
C GLY A 94 -7.29 -0.40 -12.97
N TYR A 95 -7.71 -1.55 -13.51
CA TYR A 95 -7.30 -2.88 -13.05
C TYR A 95 -7.36 -3.96 -14.15
N SER A 96 -7.65 -3.58 -15.40
CA SER A 96 -7.86 -4.48 -16.53
C SER A 96 -7.33 -3.84 -17.80
N SER A 97 -6.28 -4.41 -18.38
CA SER A 97 -5.62 -3.88 -19.56
C SER A 97 -5.05 -4.97 -20.46
N SER A 98 -4.66 -4.59 -21.67
CA SER A 98 -3.95 -5.45 -22.61
C SER A 98 -2.83 -4.66 -23.28
N GLY A 99 -1.77 -5.33 -23.68
CA GLY A 99 -0.58 -4.66 -24.18
C GLY A 99 0.53 -5.58 -24.64
N ILE A 100 1.73 -5.01 -24.73
CA ILE A 100 2.93 -5.71 -25.19
C ILE A 100 3.98 -5.64 -24.10
N VAL A 101 4.56 -6.79 -23.74
CA VAL A 101 5.69 -6.86 -22.81
C VAL A 101 6.89 -6.12 -23.41
N VAL A 102 7.51 -5.22 -22.66
CA VAL A 102 8.69 -4.46 -23.08
C VAL A 102 9.95 -4.83 -22.29
N GLU A 103 9.80 -5.23 -21.03
CA GLU A 103 10.88 -5.75 -20.18
C GLU A 103 10.32 -6.90 -19.33
N SER A 104 11.10 -7.96 -19.14
CA SER A 104 10.75 -9.11 -18.29
C SER A 104 11.84 -9.37 -17.27
N ALA A 105 11.45 -9.64 -16.02
CA ALA A 105 12.42 -10.00 -14.99
C ALA A 105 13.06 -11.37 -15.31
N PRO A 106 14.36 -11.57 -14.99
CA PRO A 106 15.04 -12.83 -15.29
C PRO A 106 14.37 -14.07 -14.68
N ASP A 107 13.66 -13.89 -13.56
CA ASP A 107 12.92 -14.94 -12.84
C ASP A 107 11.48 -15.16 -13.35
N VAL A 108 11.10 -14.51 -14.47
CA VAL A 108 9.82 -14.69 -15.15
C VAL A 108 10.06 -15.09 -16.62
N PRO A 109 10.52 -16.34 -16.86
CA PRO A 109 10.91 -16.79 -18.20
C PRO A 109 9.72 -17.01 -19.15
N ASP A 110 8.51 -17.11 -18.60
CA ASP A 110 7.27 -17.41 -19.34
C ASP A 110 6.78 -16.24 -20.21
N PHE A 111 7.34 -15.03 -20.02
CA PHE A 111 6.98 -13.82 -20.74
C PHE A 111 8.24 -13.11 -21.23
N LYS A 112 8.27 -12.71 -22.50
CA LYS A 112 9.42 -12.10 -23.18
C LYS A 112 9.03 -10.77 -23.81
N PRO A 113 9.98 -9.83 -23.97
CA PRO A 113 9.73 -8.61 -24.74
C PRO A 113 9.17 -8.93 -26.13
N GLY A 114 8.06 -8.29 -26.49
CA GLY A 114 7.31 -8.54 -27.72
C GLY A 114 6.03 -9.35 -27.53
N ASP A 115 5.91 -10.12 -26.43
CA ASP A 115 4.71 -10.91 -26.16
C ASP A 115 3.49 -10.02 -26.00
N ARG A 116 2.38 -10.43 -26.61
CA ARG A 116 1.07 -9.81 -26.45
C ARG A 116 0.41 -10.41 -25.22
N VAL A 117 -0.15 -9.58 -24.36
CA VAL A 117 -0.63 -10.00 -23.04
C VAL A 117 -1.90 -9.27 -22.62
N VAL A 118 -2.66 -9.91 -21.74
CA VAL A 118 -3.68 -9.27 -20.89
C VAL A 118 -3.17 -9.16 -19.47
N CYS A 119 -3.56 -8.10 -18.77
CA CYS A 119 -3.09 -7.78 -17.43
C CYS A 119 -4.28 -7.52 -16.50
N ALA A 120 -4.13 -7.93 -15.25
CA ALA A 120 -5.12 -7.74 -14.20
C ALA A 120 -4.51 -7.13 -12.93
N GLY A 121 -5.37 -6.83 -11.96
CA GLY A 121 -4.99 -6.44 -10.61
C GLY A 121 -5.02 -4.93 -10.37
N GLY A 122 -5.79 -4.52 -9.35
CA GLY A 122 -5.81 -3.13 -8.91
C GLY A 122 -4.45 -2.71 -8.37
N GLY A 123 -3.92 -1.58 -8.86
CA GLY A 123 -2.56 -1.12 -8.54
C GLY A 123 -1.46 -1.69 -9.44
N HIS A 124 -1.78 -2.69 -10.28
CA HIS A 124 -0.85 -3.29 -11.26
C HIS A 124 -1.28 -2.94 -12.69
N ALA A 125 -2.43 -3.43 -13.15
CA ALA A 125 -3.01 -3.14 -14.47
C ALA A 125 -3.76 -1.79 -14.48
N VAL A 126 -3.08 -0.73 -14.02
CA VAL A 126 -3.60 0.63 -13.92
C VAL A 126 -3.78 1.27 -15.30
N HIS A 127 -4.62 2.29 -15.38
CA HIS A 127 -4.78 3.13 -16.57
C HIS A 127 -3.55 4.02 -16.78
N ALA A 128 -2.51 3.46 -17.39
CA ALA A 128 -1.26 4.13 -17.70
C ALA A 128 -0.66 3.58 -19.00
N GLU A 129 0.20 4.38 -19.66
CA GLU A 129 0.90 3.93 -20.87
C GLU A 129 1.84 2.74 -20.60
N TYR A 130 2.32 2.58 -19.36
CA TYR A 130 3.04 1.39 -18.91
C TYR A 130 2.50 0.88 -17.58
N ALA A 131 2.43 -0.44 -17.44
CA ALA A 131 2.01 -1.13 -16.23
C ALA A 131 3.09 -2.13 -15.81
N LEU A 132 3.44 -2.15 -14.52
CA LEU A 132 4.32 -3.17 -13.94
C LEU A 132 3.42 -4.25 -13.31
N VAL A 133 3.44 -5.44 -13.91
CA VAL A 133 2.45 -6.49 -13.63
C VAL A 133 3.15 -7.77 -13.15
N PRO A 134 2.78 -8.30 -11.97
CA PRO A 134 3.28 -9.59 -11.50
C PRO A 134 2.91 -10.76 -12.40
N ARG A 135 3.75 -11.80 -12.43
CA ARG A 135 3.62 -12.98 -13.29
C ARG A 135 2.29 -13.73 -13.22
N ASN A 136 1.60 -13.72 -12.07
CA ASN A 136 0.35 -14.47 -11.89
C ASN A 136 -0.90 -13.66 -12.24
N LEU A 137 -0.73 -12.37 -12.58
CA LEU A 137 -1.78 -11.42 -12.98
C LEU A 137 -1.71 -11.10 -14.48
N ILE A 138 -1.07 -11.96 -15.26
CA ILE A 138 -0.86 -11.79 -16.69
C ILE A 138 -1.14 -13.10 -17.43
N ALA A 139 -1.64 -12.99 -18.67
CA ALA A 139 -1.90 -14.13 -19.54
C ALA A 139 -1.55 -13.78 -21.01
N HIS A 140 -1.15 -14.80 -21.78
CA HIS A 140 -0.76 -14.63 -23.18
C HIS A 140 -1.97 -14.30 -24.06
N LEU A 141 -1.79 -13.38 -25.01
CA LEU A 141 -2.81 -12.94 -25.95
C LEU A 141 -2.49 -13.43 -27.38
N PRO A 142 -3.24 -14.40 -27.93
CA PRO A 142 -3.04 -14.90 -29.29
C PRO A 142 -3.18 -13.82 -30.37
N GLU A 143 -2.42 -13.94 -31.47
CA GLU A 143 -2.38 -12.96 -32.59
C GLU A 143 -3.75 -12.61 -33.17
N ASN A 144 -4.68 -13.57 -33.20
CA ASN A 144 -6.02 -13.41 -33.76
C ASN A 144 -7.00 -12.64 -32.85
N VAL A 145 -6.62 -12.32 -31.61
CA VAL A 145 -7.46 -11.54 -30.68
C VAL A 145 -6.95 -10.11 -30.62
N ASP A 146 -7.84 -9.13 -30.82
CA ASP A 146 -7.50 -7.71 -30.75
C ASP A 146 -7.33 -7.22 -29.29
N PHE A 147 -6.55 -6.15 -29.10
CA PHE A 147 -6.26 -5.62 -27.76
C PHE A 147 -7.50 -5.04 -27.05
N GLU A 148 -8.45 -4.47 -27.80
CA GLU A 148 -9.64 -3.83 -27.21
C GLU A 148 -10.58 -4.88 -26.60
N SER A 149 -10.84 -5.97 -27.32
CA SER A 149 -11.56 -7.14 -26.81
C SER A 149 -10.83 -7.78 -25.62
N ALA A 150 -9.50 -7.87 -25.71
CA ALA A 150 -8.67 -8.45 -24.66
C ALA A 150 -8.65 -7.62 -23.36
N ALA A 151 -8.89 -6.30 -23.43
CA ALA A 151 -8.94 -5.42 -22.26
C ALA A 151 -10.07 -5.78 -21.28
N PHE A 152 -11.03 -6.62 -21.69
CA PHE A 152 -12.10 -7.14 -20.83
C PHE A 152 -11.70 -8.35 -19.99
N ALA A 153 -10.45 -8.83 -20.10
CA ALA A 153 -10.01 -10.09 -19.48
C ALA A 153 -10.30 -10.19 -17.98
N THR A 154 -10.07 -9.15 -17.18
CA THR A 154 -10.35 -9.22 -15.74
C THR A 154 -11.85 -9.33 -15.46
N MET A 155 -12.71 -8.65 -16.24
CA MET A 155 -14.16 -8.81 -16.13
C MET A 155 -14.62 -10.21 -16.54
N GLY A 156 -14.00 -10.76 -17.58
CA GLY A 156 -14.17 -12.13 -18.00
C GLY A 156 -13.80 -13.14 -16.92
N ALA A 157 -12.66 -12.94 -16.25
CA ALA A 157 -12.21 -13.77 -15.14
C ALA A 157 -13.18 -13.72 -13.95
N ILE A 158 -13.73 -12.54 -13.62
CA ILE A 158 -14.76 -12.38 -12.58
C ILE A 158 -16.02 -13.19 -12.95
N ALA A 159 -16.49 -13.07 -14.18
CA ALA A 159 -17.65 -13.81 -14.65
C ALA A 159 -17.42 -15.34 -14.63
N LEU A 160 -16.26 -15.80 -15.12
CA LEU A 160 -15.88 -17.22 -15.10
C LEU A 160 -15.82 -17.79 -13.68
N ASN A 161 -15.28 -17.05 -12.72
CA ASN A 161 -15.28 -17.49 -11.33
C ASN A 161 -16.70 -17.65 -10.78
N GLY A 162 -17.61 -16.70 -11.06
CA GLY A 162 -19.01 -16.82 -10.67
C GLY A 162 -19.71 -18.04 -11.30
N ILE A 163 -19.45 -18.30 -12.58
CA ILE A 163 -19.96 -19.49 -13.29
C ILE A 163 -19.43 -20.78 -12.66
N ARG A 164 -18.15 -20.84 -12.30
CA ARG A 164 -17.53 -22.02 -11.67
C ARG A 164 -18.11 -22.33 -10.28
N LEU A 165 -18.48 -21.30 -9.52
CA LEU A 165 -19.17 -21.46 -8.23
C LEU A 165 -20.63 -21.93 -8.40
N ALA A 166 -21.28 -21.52 -9.49
CA ALA A 166 -22.62 -22.01 -9.83
C ALA A 166 -22.61 -23.45 -10.37
N ASN A 167 -21.47 -23.91 -10.89
CA ASN A 167 -21.24 -25.26 -11.42
C ASN A 167 -22.30 -25.73 -12.45
N PRO A 168 -22.66 -24.91 -13.46
CA PRO A 168 -23.70 -25.27 -14.40
C PRO A 168 -23.27 -26.41 -15.31
N GLN A 169 -24.24 -27.21 -15.75
CA GLN A 169 -24.06 -28.35 -16.65
C GLN A 169 -24.63 -28.05 -18.05
N ILE A 170 -24.12 -28.77 -19.05
CA ILE A 170 -24.59 -28.64 -20.45
C ILE A 170 -26.10 -28.89 -20.50
N GLY A 171 -26.84 -27.99 -21.14
CA GLY A 171 -28.30 -28.06 -21.30
C GLY A 171 -29.12 -27.46 -20.15
N GLU A 172 -28.49 -27.02 -19.05
CA GLU A 172 -29.18 -26.34 -17.95
C GLU A 172 -29.65 -24.92 -18.32
N LYS A 173 -30.67 -24.43 -17.64
CA LYS A 173 -31.21 -23.08 -17.78
C LYS A 173 -30.66 -22.17 -16.67
N VAL A 174 -29.95 -21.12 -17.07
CA VAL A 174 -29.30 -20.18 -16.15
C VAL A 174 -29.90 -18.79 -16.29
N ALA A 175 -30.29 -18.20 -15.16
CA ALA A 175 -30.75 -16.82 -15.11
C ALA A 175 -29.57 -15.86 -14.85
N VAL A 176 -29.49 -14.78 -15.61
CA VAL A 176 -28.55 -13.67 -15.37
C VAL A 176 -29.34 -12.43 -14.96
N VAL A 177 -29.22 -12.03 -13.69
CA VAL A 177 -29.93 -10.89 -13.11
C VAL A 177 -29.01 -9.67 -13.12
N GLY A 178 -29.37 -8.66 -13.91
CA GLY A 178 -28.56 -7.49 -14.24
C GLY A 178 -27.79 -7.71 -15.55
N LEU A 179 -28.20 -7.04 -16.62
CA LEU A 179 -27.61 -7.07 -17.97
C LEU A 179 -26.75 -5.83 -18.24
N GLY A 180 -26.03 -5.37 -17.21
CA GLY A 180 -24.91 -4.44 -17.40
C GLY A 180 -23.73 -5.13 -18.08
N LEU A 181 -22.57 -4.47 -18.11
CA LEU A 181 -21.38 -5.02 -18.77
C LEU A 181 -21.01 -6.42 -18.26
N LEU A 182 -20.90 -6.60 -16.94
CA LEU A 182 -20.60 -7.90 -16.34
C LEU A 182 -21.65 -8.96 -16.69
N GLY A 183 -22.93 -8.60 -16.65
CA GLY A 183 -24.03 -9.50 -16.98
C GLY A 183 -24.02 -9.97 -18.43
N LEU A 184 -23.74 -9.07 -19.38
CA LEU A 184 -23.64 -9.42 -20.79
C LEU A 184 -22.42 -10.30 -21.09
N ILE A 185 -21.30 -10.10 -20.39
CA ILE A 185 -20.14 -11.00 -20.46
C ILE A 185 -20.50 -12.37 -19.89
N THR A 186 -21.11 -12.41 -18.70
CA THR A 186 -21.58 -13.64 -18.05
C THR A 186 -22.55 -14.41 -18.95
N ALA A 187 -23.51 -13.75 -19.58
CA ALA A 187 -24.46 -14.39 -20.49
C ALA A 187 -23.76 -15.08 -21.68
N GLN A 188 -22.77 -14.44 -22.29
CA GLN A 188 -21.98 -15.03 -23.36
C GLN A 188 -21.18 -16.25 -22.90
N LEU A 189 -20.54 -16.15 -21.73
CA LEU A 189 -19.76 -17.25 -21.15
C LEU A 189 -20.62 -18.46 -20.75
N VAL A 190 -21.80 -18.23 -20.17
CA VAL A 190 -22.74 -19.30 -19.81
C VAL A 190 -23.26 -20.01 -21.06
N ARG A 191 -23.57 -19.28 -22.14
CA ARG A 191 -23.91 -19.88 -23.44
C ARG A 191 -22.75 -20.71 -24.00
N ALA A 192 -21.51 -20.21 -23.89
CA ALA A 192 -20.32 -20.94 -24.31
C ALA A 192 -20.08 -22.22 -23.48
N ALA A 193 -20.57 -22.28 -22.24
CA ALA A 193 -20.57 -23.48 -21.40
C ALA A 193 -21.64 -24.52 -21.80
N GLY A 194 -22.47 -24.23 -22.81
CA GLY A 194 -23.52 -25.13 -23.29
C GLY A 194 -24.86 -24.98 -22.58
N CYS A 195 -25.07 -23.90 -21.83
CA CYS A 195 -26.31 -23.65 -21.10
C CYS A 195 -27.24 -22.68 -21.85
N GLU A 196 -28.54 -22.75 -21.57
CA GLU A 196 -29.54 -21.80 -22.05
C GLU A 196 -29.60 -20.59 -21.10
N VAL A 197 -29.45 -19.38 -21.64
CA VAL A 197 -29.37 -18.14 -20.83
C VAL A 197 -30.64 -17.31 -20.94
N ILE A 198 -31.17 -16.94 -19.78
CA ILE A 198 -32.28 -15.99 -19.67
C ILE A 198 -31.80 -14.74 -18.92
N GLY A 199 -31.78 -13.61 -19.62
CA GLY A 199 -31.35 -12.33 -19.09
C GLY A 199 -32.48 -11.50 -18.48
N MET A 200 -32.20 -10.80 -17.37
CA MET A 200 -33.18 -9.96 -16.67
C MET A 200 -32.54 -8.62 -16.31
N ASP A 201 -33.14 -7.49 -16.69
CA ASP A 201 -32.67 -6.16 -16.27
C ASP A 201 -33.85 -5.18 -16.22
N ILE A 202 -33.77 -4.16 -15.37
CA ILE A 202 -34.80 -3.10 -15.31
C ILE A 202 -34.70 -2.12 -16.50
N SER A 203 -33.52 -2.03 -17.12
CA SER A 203 -33.19 -1.14 -18.22
C SER A 203 -33.57 -1.73 -19.57
N ARG A 204 -34.57 -1.12 -20.24
CA ARG A 204 -34.99 -1.52 -21.59
C ARG A 204 -33.83 -1.50 -22.61
N PRO A 205 -32.96 -0.48 -22.65
CA PRO A 205 -31.79 -0.50 -23.55
C PRO A 205 -30.88 -1.73 -23.35
N ARG A 206 -30.62 -2.15 -22.11
CA ARG A 206 -29.78 -3.32 -21.82
C ARG A 206 -30.42 -4.62 -22.26
N VAL A 207 -31.74 -4.76 -22.06
CA VAL A 207 -32.52 -5.90 -22.56
C VAL A 207 -32.47 -5.97 -24.09
N GLN A 208 -32.57 -4.83 -24.78
CA GLN A 208 -32.44 -4.77 -26.24
C GLN A 208 -31.03 -5.19 -26.69
N THR A 209 -29.98 -4.76 -26.01
CA THR A 209 -28.61 -5.22 -26.31
C THR A 209 -28.47 -6.73 -26.13
N ALA A 210 -28.99 -7.30 -25.04
CA ALA A 210 -28.96 -8.75 -24.84
C ALA A 210 -29.70 -9.51 -25.96
N ARG A 211 -30.85 -9.01 -26.41
CA ARG A 211 -31.58 -9.60 -27.55
C ARG A 211 -30.79 -9.51 -28.85
N LYS A 212 -30.11 -8.39 -29.12
CA LYS A 212 -29.22 -8.23 -30.29
C LYS A 212 -28.06 -9.23 -30.29
N LEU A 213 -27.57 -9.62 -29.11
CA LEU A 213 -26.56 -10.66 -28.93
C LEU A 213 -27.13 -12.09 -29.00
N GLY A 214 -28.43 -12.24 -29.26
CA GLY A 214 -29.11 -13.52 -29.41
C GLY A 214 -29.59 -14.17 -28.10
N PHE A 215 -29.69 -13.42 -27.00
CA PHE A 215 -30.21 -13.94 -25.74
C PHE A 215 -31.71 -13.70 -25.57
N THR A 216 -32.38 -14.67 -24.96
CA THR A 216 -33.71 -14.44 -24.37
C THR A 216 -33.56 -13.50 -23.19
N ALA A 217 -34.11 -12.29 -23.29
CA ALA A 217 -34.03 -11.30 -22.22
C ALA A 217 -35.33 -10.53 -22.06
N ASP A 218 -35.68 -10.18 -20.82
CA ASP A 218 -36.87 -9.40 -20.51
C ASP A 218 -36.61 -8.31 -19.47
N SER A 219 -37.43 -7.27 -19.51
CA SER A 219 -37.42 -6.24 -18.49
C SER A 219 -37.98 -6.81 -17.18
N ASN A 220 -37.27 -6.62 -16.07
CA ASN A 220 -37.56 -7.19 -14.74
C ASN A 220 -38.81 -6.61 -14.05
N ARG A 221 -39.91 -6.43 -14.80
CA ARG A 221 -41.22 -5.91 -14.36
C ARG A 221 -42.29 -7.01 -14.29
N LYS A 222 -41.90 -8.26 -14.45
CA LYS A 222 -42.77 -9.42 -14.44
C LYS A 222 -42.81 -10.06 -13.05
N ILE A 223 -43.96 -10.61 -12.67
CA ILE A 223 -44.09 -11.40 -11.43
C ILE A 223 -43.26 -12.68 -11.62
N ALA A 224 -42.66 -13.23 -10.55
CA ALA A 224 -41.82 -14.43 -10.62
C ALA A 224 -42.45 -15.61 -11.40
N ALA A 225 -43.78 -15.70 -11.42
CA ALA A 225 -44.55 -16.67 -12.20
C ALA A 225 -44.20 -16.68 -13.70
N ASP A 226 -43.94 -15.52 -14.30
CA ASP A 226 -43.63 -15.44 -15.74
C ASP A 226 -42.25 -16.02 -16.05
N TYR A 227 -41.30 -15.87 -15.12
CA TYR A 227 -39.97 -16.47 -15.24
C TYR A 227 -40.01 -17.99 -15.03
N LEU A 228 -40.89 -18.47 -14.16
CA LEU A 228 -41.15 -19.91 -14.01
C LEU A 228 -41.76 -20.51 -15.29
N ALA A 229 -42.57 -19.77 -16.05
CA ALA A 229 -43.10 -20.26 -17.32
C ALA A 229 -41.97 -20.60 -18.34
N LEU A 230 -40.87 -19.85 -18.34
CA LEU A 230 -39.69 -20.09 -19.20
C LEU A 230 -38.94 -21.40 -18.86
N THR A 231 -39.19 -21.94 -17.68
CA THR A 231 -38.61 -23.19 -17.17
C THR A 231 -39.66 -24.31 -17.06
N ARG A 232 -40.86 -24.12 -17.64
CA ARG A 232 -42.01 -25.04 -17.52
C ARG A 232 -42.41 -25.29 -16.06
N GLY A 233 -42.34 -24.26 -15.23
CA GLY A 233 -42.68 -24.29 -13.80
C GLY A 233 -41.60 -24.85 -12.89
N ARG A 234 -40.46 -25.32 -13.42
CA ARG A 234 -39.42 -26.00 -12.62
C ARG A 234 -38.48 -25.04 -11.88
N GLY A 235 -38.29 -23.83 -12.41
CA GLY A 235 -37.27 -22.88 -11.95
C GLY A 235 -35.92 -23.05 -12.65
N PHE A 236 -35.02 -22.08 -12.45
CA PHE A 236 -33.67 -22.07 -13.03
C PHE A 236 -32.70 -22.92 -12.22
N ASP A 237 -31.78 -23.60 -12.91
CA ASP A 237 -30.75 -24.45 -12.32
C ASP A 237 -29.69 -23.65 -11.56
N ALA A 238 -29.33 -22.49 -12.11
CA ALA A 238 -28.46 -21.51 -11.47
C ALA A 238 -28.90 -20.07 -11.76
N ILE A 239 -28.62 -19.18 -10.79
CA ILE A 239 -28.90 -17.75 -10.90
C ILE A 239 -27.61 -16.97 -10.61
N LEU A 240 -27.18 -16.17 -11.58
CA LEU A 240 -25.99 -15.31 -11.49
C LEU A 240 -26.44 -13.86 -11.35
N ILE A 241 -26.23 -13.28 -10.17
CA ILE A 241 -26.62 -11.89 -9.86
C ILE A 241 -25.45 -10.97 -10.18
N CYS A 242 -25.58 -10.24 -11.29
CA CYS A 242 -24.61 -9.26 -11.81
C CYS A 242 -25.07 -7.80 -11.59
N ALA A 243 -26.13 -7.59 -10.81
CA ALA A 243 -26.68 -6.26 -10.51
C ALA A 243 -25.83 -5.49 -9.49
N ASP A 244 -25.94 -4.16 -9.50
CA ASP A 244 -25.35 -3.26 -8.52
C ASP A 244 -26.48 -2.42 -7.90
N THR A 245 -26.88 -2.75 -6.68
CA THR A 245 -28.01 -2.13 -5.97
C THR A 245 -27.92 -2.37 -4.47
N PRO A 246 -28.28 -1.42 -3.59
CA PRO A 246 -28.36 -1.69 -2.15
C PRO A 246 -29.54 -2.60 -1.78
N SER A 247 -30.47 -2.85 -2.71
CA SER A 247 -31.70 -3.62 -2.46
C SER A 247 -31.48 -5.14 -2.43
N ASP A 248 -32.19 -5.81 -1.54
CA ASP A 248 -32.31 -7.26 -1.42
C ASP A 248 -33.36 -7.88 -2.38
N GLU A 249 -34.03 -7.09 -3.20
CA GLU A 249 -34.97 -7.58 -4.22
C GLU A 249 -34.34 -8.60 -5.17
N THR A 250 -33.07 -8.42 -5.54
CA THR A 250 -32.37 -9.30 -6.48
C THR A 250 -32.11 -10.69 -5.89
N VAL A 251 -31.71 -10.77 -4.62
CA VAL A 251 -31.49 -12.06 -3.93
C VAL A 251 -32.82 -12.76 -3.63
N ASN A 252 -33.89 -12.00 -3.40
CA ASN A 252 -35.22 -12.56 -3.17
C ASN A 252 -35.86 -13.05 -4.48
N LEU A 253 -35.74 -12.29 -5.57
CA LEU A 253 -36.16 -12.71 -6.90
C LEU A 253 -35.44 -14.00 -7.32
N ALA A 254 -34.11 -14.07 -7.11
CA ALA A 254 -33.31 -15.26 -7.41
C ALA A 254 -33.89 -16.51 -6.74
N ALA A 255 -34.29 -16.42 -5.48
CA ALA A 255 -34.89 -17.56 -4.77
C ALA A 255 -36.30 -17.91 -5.27
N GLN A 256 -37.10 -16.93 -5.68
CA GLN A 256 -38.45 -17.18 -6.21
C GLN A 256 -38.39 -17.96 -7.53
N ILE A 257 -37.44 -17.62 -8.40
CA ILE A 257 -37.30 -18.22 -9.73
C ILE A 257 -36.39 -19.46 -9.76
N ALA A 258 -35.67 -19.74 -8.69
CA ALA A 258 -34.83 -20.93 -8.54
C ALA A 258 -35.64 -22.23 -8.50
N ARG A 259 -35.07 -23.30 -9.06
CA ARG A 259 -35.54 -24.66 -8.79
C ARG A 259 -35.15 -25.11 -7.38
N ASP A 260 -35.73 -26.22 -6.93
CA ASP A 260 -35.25 -26.94 -5.74
C ASP A 260 -33.75 -27.26 -5.89
N ARG A 261 -32.96 -26.94 -4.86
CA ARG A 261 -31.50 -27.11 -4.78
C ARG A 261 -30.71 -26.39 -5.87
N ALA A 262 -31.18 -25.22 -6.31
CA ALA A 262 -30.44 -24.38 -7.25
C ALA A 262 -29.29 -23.62 -6.57
N HIS A 263 -28.31 -23.19 -7.37
CA HIS A 263 -27.22 -22.31 -6.92
C HIS A 263 -27.54 -20.84 -7.24
N VAL A 264 -27.41 -19.97 -6.25
CA VAL A 264 -27.50 -18.52 -6.38
C VAL A 264 -26.13 -17.90 -6.09
N VAL A 265 -25.51 -17.29 -7.10
CA VAL A 265 -24.18 -16.68 -6.96
C VAL A 265 -24.27 -15.18 -7.18
N SER A 266 -23.84 -14.39 -6.19
CA SER A 266 -23.73 -12.94 -6.30
C SER A 266 -22.34 -12.54 -6.80
N LEU A 267 -22.29 -11.96 -7.99
CA LEU A 267 -21.08 -11.36 -8.57
C LEU A 267 -21.05 -9.84 -8.36
N GLY A 268 -22.23 -9.20 -8.35
CA GLY A 268 -22.39 -7.78 -8.10
C GLY A 268 -22.60 -7.44 -6.62
N VAL A 269 -22.71 -6.14 -6.33
CA VAL A 269 -22.97 -5.61 -4.99
C VAL A 269 -24.48 -5.51 -4.79
N VAL A 270 -25.04 -6.34 -3.90
CA VAL A 270 -26.48 -6.41 -3.63
C VAL A 270 -26.80 -6.39 -2.14
N GLY A 271 -28.03 -6.03 -1.78
CA GLY A 271 -28.52 -6.21 -0.42
C GLY A 271 -28.55 -7.69 -0.03
N LEU A 272 -28.12 -8.01 1.18
CA LEU A 272 -27.95 -9.40 1.66
C LEU A 272 -28.97 -9.80 2.75
N ASN A 273 -30.10 -9.10 2.84
CA ASN A 273 -31.19 -9.48 3.74
C ASN A 273 -31.99 -10.66 3.15
N ILE A 274 -31.43 -11.86 3.27
CA ILE A 274 -31.96 -13.08 2.67
C ILE A 274 -33.22 -13.54 3.40
N GLN A 275 -34.34 -13.69 2.67
CA GLN A 275 -35.57 -14.23 3.23
C GLN A 275 -35.45 -15.74 3.48
N ARG A 276 -35.28 -16.10 4.76
CA ARG A 276 -35.09 -17.51 5.20
C ARG A 276 -36.11 -18.46 4.58
N LYS A 277 -37.40 -18.10 4.56
CA LYS A 277 -38.47 -18.97 4.05
C LYS A 277 -38.20 -19.41 2.60
N LEU A 278 -37.87 -18.46 1.71
CA LEU A 278 -37.66 -18.73 0.29
C LEU A 278 -36.45 -19.65 0.02
N TYR A 279 -35.37 -19.48 0.79
CA TYR A 279 -34.16 -20.29 0.63
C TYR A 279 -34.29 -21.65 1.32
N TYR A 280 -34.96 -21.69 2.48
CA TYR A 280 -35.15 -22.91 3.26
C TYR A 280 -36.07 -23.92 2.55
N GLU A 281 -37.19 -23.46 1.98
CA GLU A 281 -38.19 -24.34 1.34
C GLU A 281 -37.67 -25.08 0.11
N LYS A 282 -36.60 -24.57 -0.53
CA LYS A 282 -35.98 -25.13 -1.74
C LYS A 282 -34.54 -25.59 -1.50
N GLU A 283 -34.05 -25.59 -0.27
CA GLU A 283 -32.64 -25.91 0.07
C GLU A 283 -31.62 -25.17 -0.83
N LEU A 284 -31.81 -23.87 -1.06
CA LEU A 284 -30.99 -23.11 -2.00
C LEU A 284 -29.59 -22.84 -1.44
N PHE A 285 -28.58 -22.96 -2.31
CA PHE A 285 -27.22 -22.53 -2.02
C PHE A 285 -27.02 -21.07 -2.41
N PHE A 286 -26.48 -20.25 -1.49
CA PHE A 286 -26.13 -18.86 -1.77
C PHE A 286 -24.66 -18.60 -1.50
N GLN A 287 -23.97 -17.98 -2.47
CA GLN A 287 -22.57 -17.60 -2.32
C GLN A 287 -22.25 -16.24 -2.95
N VAL A 288 -21.46 -15.43 -2.25
CA VAL A 288 -20.85 -14.21 -2.81
C VAL A 288 -19.53 -14.60 -3.46
N ALA A 289 -19.38 -14.31 -4.76
CA ALA A 289 -18.19 -14.64 -5.53
C ALA A 289 -17.02 -13.73 -5.14
N ARG A 290 -15.86 -14.32 -4.86
CA ARG A 290 -14.61 -13.58 -4.64
C ARG A 290 -14.01 -13.15 -5.98
N SER A 291 -14.53 -12.05 -6.57
CA SER A 291 -13.97 -11.41 -7.78
C SER A 291 -13.51 -12.45 -8.83
N SER A 292 -12.25 -12.39 -9.28
CA SER A 292 -11.58 -13.26 -10.25
C SER A 292 -11.20 -14.67 -9.73
N GLY A 293 -11.44 -14.96 -8.45
CA GLY A 293 -11.32 -16.31 -7.87
C GLY A 293 -10.14 -16.52 -6.91
N PRO A 294 -9.75 -17.78 -6.67
CA PRO A 294 -8.59 -18.15 -5.85
C PRO A 294 -7.30 -17.43 -6.29
N GLY A 295 -6.49 -17.00 -5.32
CA GLY A 295 -5.33 -16.11 -5.53
C GLY A 295 -5.64 -14.65 -5.24
N ARG A 296 -6.88 -14.20 -5.46
CA ARG A 296 -7.25 -12.82 -5.12
C ARG A 296 -7.17 -12.57 -3.62
N TYR A 297 -6.50 -11.47 -3.23
CA TYR A 297 -6.20 -11.08 -1.84
C TYR A 297 -5.18 -11.98 -1.13
N ASP A 298 -4.41 -12.76 -1.90
CA ASP A 298 -3.28 -13.54 -1.42
C ASP A 298 -1.99 -12.92 -1.98
N LEU A 299 -1.18 -12.32 -1.11
CA LEU A 299 0.05 -11.62 -1.50
C LEU A 299 1.10 -12.58 -2.06
N ASP A 300 1.16 -13.81 -1.56
CA ASP A 300 2.12 -14.81 -2.05
C ASP A 300 1.78 -15.18 -3.50
N TYR A 301 0.49 -15.24 -3.83
CA TYR A 301 0.04 -15.47 -5.20
C TYR A 301 0.20 -14.23 -6.09
N GLU A 302 -0.34 -13.08 -5.68
CA GLU A 302 -0.44 -11.87 -6.51
C GLU A 302 0.89 -11.14 -6.67
N GLU A 303 1.68 -10.99 -5.60
CA GLU A 303 2.93 -10.21 -5.61
C GLU A 303 4.18 -11.08 -5.72
N GLU A 304 4.25 -12.18 -4.95
CA GLU A 304 5.44 -13.06 -4.94
C GLU A 304 5.44 -14.10 -6.07
N GLY A 305 4.32 -14.27 -6.77
CA GLY A 305 4.22 -15.16 -7.93
C GLY A 305 4.17 -16.65 -7.60
N CYS A 306 3.87 -17.01 -6.34
CA CYS A 306 3.70 -18.39 -5.88
C CYS A 306 2.31 -18.92 -6.30
N ASP A 307 2.25 -19.68 -7.40
CA ASP A 307 1.01 -20.28 -7.88
C ASP A 307 0.58 -21.49 -7.03
N TYR A 308 -0.73 -21.76 -6.98
CA TYR A 308 -1.26 -22.94 -6.32
C TYR A 308 -1.03 -24.20 -7.17
N PRO A 309 -0.72 -25.34 -6.54
CA PRO A 309 -0.66 -26.63 -7.22
C PRO A 309 -1.95 -26.89 -8.01
N ILE A 310 -1.80 -27.17 -9.32
CA ILE A 310 -2.93 -27.28 -10.25
C ILE A 310 -3.95 -28.35 -9.87
N GLY A 311 -3.51 -29.43 -9.22
CA GLY A 311 -4.39 -30.51 -8.74
C GLY A 311 -5.27 -30.15 -7.55
N TYR A 312 -4.90 -29.11 -6.78
CA TYR A 312 -5.66 -28.66 -5.61
C TYR A 312 -6.54 -27.45 -5.95
N VAL A 313 -6.03 -26.52 -6.77
CA VAL A 313 -6.78 -25.34 -7.19
C VAL A 313 -6.71 -25.24 -8.71
N ARG A 314 -7.65 -25.86 -9.43
CA ARG A 314 -7.61 -25.87 -10.91
C ARG A 314 -7.70 -24.48 -11.52
N TRP A 315 -8.47 -23.59 -10.91
CA TRP A 315 -8.84 -22.29 -11.44
C TRP A 315 -8.47 -21.16 -10.49
N THR A 316 -7.31 -20.56 -10.73
CA THR A 316 -6.83 -19.34 -10.07
C THR A 316 -7.25 -18.11 -10.86
N GLU A 317 -7.05 -16.91 -10.32
CA GLU A 317 -7.25 -15.64 -11.05
C GLU A 317 -6.51 -15.64 -12.40
N GLY A 318 -5.24 -16.04 -12.43
CA GLY A 318 -4.45 -16.10 -13.67
C GLY A 318 -5.01 -17.11 -14.68
N ARG A 319 -5.44 -18.28 -14.21
CA ARG A 319 -6.04 -19.31 -15.08
C ARG A 319 -7.45 -18.94 -15.55
N ASN A 320 -8.19 -18.13 -14.78
CA ASN A 320 -9.43 -17.51 -15.23
C ASN A 320 -9.17 -16.49 -16.35
N LEU A 321 -8.10 -15.68 -16.25
CA LEU A 321 -7.70 -14.76 -17.32
C LEU A 321 -7.37 -15.50 -18.61
N GLN A 322 -6.50 -16.51 -18.55
CA GLN A 322 -6.12 -17.30 -19.72
C GLN A 322 -7.35 -17.99 -20.35
N ALA A 323 -8.22 -18.61 -19.54
CA ALA A 323 -9.42 -19.27 -20.05
C ALA A 323 -10.38 -18.30 -20.77
N PHE A 324 -10.49 -17.05 -20.30
CA PHE A 324 -11.27 -16.03 -21.01
C PHE A 324 -10.63 -15.65 -22.35
N VAL A 325 -9.31 -15.50 -22.39
CA VAL A 325 -8.57 -15.22 -23.63
C VAL A 325 -8.71 -16.37 -24.63
N ASP A 326 -8.65 -17.61 -24.18
CA ASP A 326 -8.83 -18.78 -25.04
C ASP A 326 -10.23 -18.80 -25.68
N LEU A 327 -11.26 -18.39 -24.93
CA LEU A 327 -12.63 -18.26 -25.46
C LEU A 327 -12.80 -17.09 -26.44
N LEU A 328 -12.05 -15.99 -26.26
CA LEU A 328 -11.98 -14.93 -27.27
C LEU A 328 -11.31 -15.43 -28.55
N ALA A 329 -10.20 -16.16 -28.42
CA ALA A 329 -9.46 -16.70 -29.56
C ALA A 329 -10.28 -17.74 -30.35
N ALA A 330 -11.16 -18.48 -29.67
CA ALA A 330 -12.09 -19.42 -30.28
C ALA A 330 -13.31 -18.73 -30.96
N GLY A 331 -13.47 -17.41 -30.82
CA GLY A 331 -14.61 -16.67 -31.38
C GLY A 331 -15.93 -16.90 -30.63
N SER A 332 -15.89 -17.45 -29.42
CA SER A 332 -17.09 -17.75 -28.61
C SER A 332 -17.72 -16.49 -28.00
N LEU A 333 -17.00 -15.37 -28.02
CA LEU A 333 -17.33 -14.13 -27.33
C LEU A 333 -17.20 -12.94 -28.28
N ASP A 334 -18.22 -12.07 -28.31
CA ASP A 334 -18.24 -10.83 -29.07
C ASP A 334 -18.13 -9.64 -28.10
N MET A 335 -16.89 -9.21 -27.85
CA MET A 335 -16.62 -8.04 -27.01
C MET A 335 -16.76 -6.73 -27.80
N GLN A 336 -16.59 -6.76 -29.12
CA GLN A 336 -16.75 -5.57 -29.96
C GLN A 336 -18.17 -5.02 -29.89
N ALA A 337 -19.18 -5.89 -29.85
CA ALA A 337 -20.57 -5.49 -29.63
C ALA A 337 -20.85 -4.85 -28.25
N LEU A 338 -19.94 -4.99 -27.28
CA LEU A 338 -20.06 -4.39 -25.96
C LEU A 338 -19.33 -3.04 -25.83
N ILE A 339 -18.41 -2.72 -26.75
CA ILE A 339 -17.67 -1.45 -26.72
C ILE A 339 -18.54 -0.33 -27.27
N THR A 340 -18.83 0.67 -26.44
CA THR A 340 -19.61 1.84 -26.85
C THR A 340 -18.78 3.10 -27.01
N HIS A 341 -17.69 3.25 -26.23
CA HIS A 341 -16.86 4.45 -26.26
C HIS A 341 -15.37 4.11 -26.23
N ARG A 342 -14.59 4.95 -26.92
CA ARG A 342 -13.12 4.94 -26.91
C ARG A 342 -12.64 6.35 -26.64
N PHE A 343 -11.83 6.50 -25.61
CA PHE A 343 -11.15 7.77 -25.30
C PHE A 343 -9.65 7.57 -25.39
N PRO A 344 -8.89 8.46 -26.03
CA PRO A 344 -7.45 8.54 -25.80
C PRO A 344 -7.16 8.76 -24.31
N ILE A 345 -6.04 8.25 -23.80
CA ILE A 345 -5.65 8.36 -22.39
C ILE A 345 -5.68 9.81 -21.88
N GLU A 346 -5.35 10.79 -22.73
CA GLU A 346 -5.39 12.23 -22.44
C GLU A 346 -6.81 12.73 -22.11
N GLN A 347 -7.83 12.06 -22.65
CA GLN A 347 -9.24 12.36 -22.47
C GLN A 347 -9.92 11.46 -21.44
N ALA A 348 -9.16 10.70 -20.65
CA ALA A 348 -9.70 9.86 -19.59
C ALA A 348 -10.70 10.60 -18.66
N PRO A 349 -10.52 11.88 -18.27
CA PRO A 349 -11.50 12.58 -17.44
C PRO A 349 -12.91 12.60 -18.05
N LEU A 350 -13.03 12.67 -19.38
CA LEU A 350 -14.33 12.62 -20.08
C LEU A 350 -14.99 11.24 -19.96
N ALA A 351 -14.20 10.17 -19.94
CA ALA A 351 -14.68 8.81 -19.66
C ALA A 351 -15.27 8.71 -18.24
N TYR A 352 -14.64 9.37 -17.27
CA TYR A 352 -15.14 9.39 -15.90
C TYR A 352 -16.37 10.29 -15.72
N GLU A 353 -16.45 11.42 -16.43
CA GLU A 353 -17.69 12.22 -16.50
C GLU A 353 -18.87 11.40 -17.07
N LEU A 354 -18.61 10.60 -18.11
CA LEU A 354 -19.60 9.70 -18.70
C LEU A 354 -20.08 8.67 -17.69
N ILE A 355 -19.17 7.92 -17.05
CA ILE A 355 -19.59 6.89 -16.11
C ILE A 355 -20.18 7.50 -14.85
N THR A 356 -19.76 8.68 -14.37
CA THR A 356 -20.37 9.28 -13.16
C THR A 356 -21.73 9.92 -13.41
N GLY A 357 -22.23 9.93 -14.66
CA GLY A 357 -23.55 10.45 -15.01
C GLY A 357 -23.58 11.96 -15.19
N LYS A 358 -22.41 12.62 -15.25
CA LYS A 358 -22.31 14.04 -15.66
C LYS A 358 -22.63 14.23 -17.14
N ARG A 359 -22.57 13.14 -17.92
CA ARG A 359 -23.11 13.04 -19.28
C ARG A 359 -24.27 12.05 -19.29
N SER A 360 -25.30 12.37 -20.07
CA SER A 360 -26.53 11.56 -20.18
C SER A 360 -26.44 10.44 -21.23
N GLU A 361 -25.32 10.34 -21.94
CA GLU A 361 -25.11 9.37 -23.01
C GLU A 361 -25.12 7.92 -22.48
N PRO A 362 -25.86 6.99 -23.11
CA PRO A 362 -25.89 5.60 -22.70
C PRO A 362 -24.57 4.90 -23.03
N TYR A 363 -24.07 4.06 -22.11
CA TYR A 363 -22.80 3.37 -22.30
C TYR A 363 -22.80 1.93 -21.72
N LEU A 364 -21.87 1.11 -22.22
CA LEU A 364 -21.60 -0.25 -21.72
C LEU A 364 -20.09 -0.43 -21.47
N GLY A 365 -19.32 -0.77 -22.51
CA GLY A 365 -17.87 -0.86 -22.48
C GLY A 365 -17.24 0.49 -22.83
N VAL A 366 -16.45 1.04 -21.92
CA VAL A 366 -15.70 2.29 -22.11
C VAL A 366 -14.21 1.96 -22.07
N LEU A 367 -13.51 2.19 -23.18
CA LEU A 367 -12.09 1.91 -23.31
C LEU A 367 -11.25 3.18 -23.28
N LEU A 368 -10.09 3.08 -22.63
CA LEU A 368 -8.98 4.00 -22.85
C LEU A 368 -8.02 3.39 -23.88
N THR A 369 -7.59 4.23 -24.82
CA THR A 369 -6.66 3.88 -25.89
C THR A 369 -5.35 4.66 -25.72
N TYR A 370 -4.26 4.06 -26.17
CA TYR A 370 -2.91 4.56 -25.91
C TYR A 370 -2.14 4.76 -27.22
N PRO A 371 -1.15 5.67 -27.25
CA PRO A 371 -0.33 5.90 -28.45
C PRO A 371 0.30 4.61 -29.00
N ARG A 372 0.17 4.40 -30.31
CA ARG A 372 0.79 3.28 -31.01
C ARG A 372 2.23 3.64 -31.39
N GLY A 373 3.22 2.91 -30.85
CA GLY A 373 4.63 3.07 -31.21
C GLY A 373 5.59 2.72 -30.06
N ALA A 374 6.86 2.46 -30.39
CA ALA A 374 7.91 2.25 -29.40
C ALA A 374 8.34 3.60 -28.83
N GLN A 375 7.75 4.00 -27.70
CA GLN A 375 8.28 5.09 -26.89
C GLN A 375 9.31 4.55 -25.89
N LYS A 376 10.38 5.31 -25.66
CA LYS A 376 11.37 4.96 -24.64
C LYS A 376 10.75 5.15 -23.26
N ALA A 377 10.87 4.15 -22.38
CA ALA A 377 10.40 4.26 -21.01
C ALA A 377 11.16 5.37 -20.26
N VAL A 378 10.49 6.51 -20.03
CA VAL A 378 11.08 7.66 -19.33
C VAL A 378 10.94 7.46 -17.81
N ARG A 379 12.07 7.23 -17.13
CA ARG A 379 12.14 6.98 -15.68
C ARG A 379 12.38 8.24 -14.84
N LYS A 380 12.63 9.39 -15.46
CA LYS A 380 12.82 10.69 -14.82
C LYS A 380 11.96 11.74 -15.54
N ILE A 381 11.14 12.48 -14.81
CA ILE A 381 10.35 13.59 -15.34
C ILE A 381 10.82 14.90 -14.69
N ILE A 382 10.94 15.95 -15.50
CA ILE A 382 11.25 17.30 -15.03
C ILE A 382 9.94 18.04 -14.80
N LEU A 383 9.77 18.59 -13.61
CA LEU A 383 8.55 19.30 -13.20
C LEU A 383 8.78 20.82 -13.16
N ASN A 384 9.98 21.26 -12.79
CA ASN A 384 10.35 22.68 -12.74
C ASN A 384 11.70 22.90 -13.44
N PRO A 385 11.71 23.11 -14.78
CA PRO A 385 12.94 23.27 -15.56
C PRO A 385 13.77 24.49 -15.12
N ALA A 386 13.11 25.56 -14.67
CA ALA A 386 13.76 26.79 -14.19
C ALA A 386 14.59 26.58 -12.91
N MET A 387 14.51 25.40 -12.27
CA MET A 387 15.32 25.05 -11.09
C MET A 387 16.49 24.11 -11.40
N GLU A 388 16.74 23.77 -12.67
CA GLU A 388 17.89 22.97 -13.10
C GLU A 388 19.16 23.82 -13.12
N HIS A 389 19.82 23.96 -11.97
CA HIS A 389 21.16 24.50 -11.87
C HIS A 389 22.01 23.66 -10.93
N LYS A 390 23.32 23.61 -11.21
CA LYS A 390 24.30 22.99 -10.32
C LYS A 390 24.22 23.70 -8.97
N ALA A 391 24.02 22.95 -7.89
CA ALA A 391 24.13 23.52 -6.55
C ALA A 391 25.51 24.19 -6.43
N GLY A 392 25.53 25.47 -6.06
CA GLY A 392 26.79 26.13 -5.70
C GLY A 392 27.42 25.43 -4.51
N ASP A 393 28.74 25.55 -4.32
CA ASP A 393 29.46 24.80 -3.27
C ASP A 393 28.92 25.07 -1.85
N SER A 394 28.20 26.18 -1.64
CA SER A 394 27.55 26.55 -0.37
C SER A 394 26.05 26.22 -0.26
N GLU A 395 25.39 25.78 -1.35
CA GLU A 395 23.95 25.54 -1.38
C GLU A 395 23.63 24.06 -1.08
N LEU A 396 22.78 23.81 -0.09
CA LEU A 396 22.32 22.45 0.20
C LEU A 396 21.17 22.07 -0.73
N SER A 397 21.29 20.91 -1.35
CA SER A 397 20.32 20.40 -2.31
C SER A 397 19.98 18.94 -2.03
N LEU A 398 18.70 18.74 -1.69
CA LEU A 398 18.15 17.49 -1.20
C LEU A 398 17.62 16.63 -2.34
N GLY A 399 18.12 15.40 -2.39
CA GLY A 399 17.51 14.27 -3.07
C GLY A 399 16.82 13.36 -2.05
N VAL A 400 15.59 12.94 -2.33
CA VAL A 400 14.84 12.02 -1.44
C VAL A 400 14.68 10.68 -2.15
N ILE A 401 15.02 9.58 -1.48
CA ILE A 401 14.79 8.23 -1.96
C ILE A 401 13.76 7.59 -1.03
N GLY A 402 12.56 7.35 -1.54
CA GLY A 402 11.40 6.91 -0.76
C GLY A 402 10.39 8.04 -0.55
N ALA A 403 9.30 8.02 -1.31
CA ALA A 403 8.19 8.96 -1.19
C ALA A 403 6.96 8.30 -0.56
N GLY A 404 7.16 7.58 0.56
CA GLY A 404 6.11 6.87 1.27
C GLY A 404 5.27 7.76 2.19
N ASN A 405 4.46 7.12 3.03
CA ASN A 405 3.59 7.81 4.01
C ASN A 405 4.40 8.68 4.98
N TYR A 406 5.49 8.15 5.53
CA TYR A 406 6.34 8.90 6.47
C TYR A 406 6.96 10.14 5.81
N ALA A 407 7.49 9.99 4.59
CA ALA A 407 8.06 11.09 3.82
C ALA A 407 7.05 12.23 3.65
N ASN A 408 5.84 11.91 3.18
CA ASN A 408 4.82 12.91 2.87
C ASN A 408 4.10 13.51 4.09
N ALA A 409 3.93 12.72 5.16
CA ALA A 409 3.17 13.13 6.32
C ALA A 409 4.02 13.75 7.43
N VAL A 410 5.33 13.46 7.49
CA VAL A 410 6.21 13.87 8.59
C VAL A 410 7.47 14.57 8.10
N PHE A 411 8.29 13.87 7.30
CA PHE A 411 9.63 14.36 6.95
C PHE A 411 9.60 15.60 6.06
N LEU A 412 8.92 15.56 4.90
CA LEU A 412 8.90 16.67 3.95
C LEU A 412 8.20 17.93 4.50
N PRO A 413 7.12 17.83 5.29
CA PRO A 413 6.61 18.97 6.05
C PRO A 413 7.66 19.58 6.99
N ALA A 414 8.44 18.77 7.70
CA ALA A 414 9.51 19.25 8.56
C ALA A 414 10.64 19.93 7.76
N VAL A 415 11.04 19.35 6.61
CA VAL A 415 12.02 19.95 5.69
C VAL A 415 11.54 21.33 5.21
N LYS A 416 10.30 21.43 4.73
CA LYS A 416 9.72 22.69 4.24
C LYS A 416 9.65 23.75 5.34
N LYS A 417 9.33 23.36 6.56
CA LYS A 417 9.23 24.27 7.71
C LYS A 417 10.61 24.75 8.19
N THR A 418 11.63 23.90 8.15
CA THR A 418 13.01 24.28 8.51
C THR A 418 13.65 25.17 7.46
N GLY A 419 13.38 24.93 6.17
CA GLY A 419 13.96 25.72 5.07
C GLY A 419 15.48 25.52 4.93
N GLY A 420 16.11 26.39 4.12
CA GLY A 420 17.57 26.40 3.93
C GLY A 420 18.13 25.23 3.12
N VAL A 421 17.28 24.51 2.37
CA VAL A 421 17.66 23.42 1.47
C VAL A 421 16.78 23.46 0.22
N ARG A 422 17.39 23.34 -0.96
CA ARG A 422 16.69 23.21 -2.24
C ARG A 422 16.19 21.78 -2.42
N LEU A 423 14.95 21.61 -2.91
CA LEU A 423 14.38 20.30 -3.22
C LEU A 423 14.70 19.92 -4.68
N ALA A 424 15.78 19.17 -4.89
CA ALA A 424 16.22 18.80 -6.23
C ALA A 424 15.36 17.68 -6.83
N GLY A 425 15.46 16.47 -6.26
CA GLY A 425 14.82 15.29 -6.80
C GLY A 425 14.15 14.41 -5.75
N VAL A 426 13.10 13.71 -6.14
CA VAL A 426 12.47 12.67 -5.31
C VAL A 426 12.30 11.38 -6.12
N ALA A 427 12.66 10.26 -5.51
CA ALA A 427 12.62 8.93 -6.10
C ALA A 427 11.63 8.02 -5.37
N SER A 428 10.86 7.23 -6.14
CA SER A 428 10.00 6.17 -5.62
C SER A 428 9.83 5.09 -6.67
N SER A 429 10.01 3.83 -6.30
CA SER A 429 9.98 2.70 -7.24
C SER A 429 8.64 2.52 -7.98
N GLY A 430 7.55 3.11 -7.49
CA GLY A 430 6.26 3.13 -8.21
C GLY A 430 6.08 4.31 -9.15
N GLY A 431 6.98 5.30 -9.14
CA GLY A 431 6.89 6.55 -9.91
C GLY A 431 5.84 7.53 -9.38
N LEU A 432 4.60 7.07 -9.16
CA LEU A 432 3.45 7.88 -8.76
C LEU A 432 3.69 8.70 -7.50
N SER A 433 4.14 8.06 -6.41
CA SER A 433 4.30 8.80 -5.15
C SER A 433 5.45 9.82 -5.21
N ALA A 434 6.48 9.58 -6.03
CA ALA A 434 7.53 10.58 -6.28
C ALA A 434 6.97 11.78 -7.03
N GLN A 435 6.18 11.55 -8.08
CA GLN A 435 5.53 12.62 -8.83
C GLN A 435 4.61 13.47 -7.95
N HIS A 436 3.82 12.82 -7.09
CA HIS A 436 2.91 13.51 -6.16
C HIS A 436 3.68 14.37 -5.16
N SER A 437 4.68 13.79 -4.50
CA SER A 437 5.55 14.53 -3.58
C SER A 437 6.26 15.68 -4.28
N ALA A 438 6.72 15.46 -5.52
CA ALA A 438 7.42 16.47 -6.28
C ALA A 438 6.54 17.69 -6.57
N ARG A 439 5.31 17.48 -7.06
CA ARG A 439 4.34 18.56 -7.26
C ARG A 439 3.95 19.25 -5.95
N LYS A 440 3.65 18.48 -4.89
CA LYS A 440 3.19 19.00 -3.61
C LYS A 440 4.22 19.88 -2.89
N PHE A 441 5.48 19.46 -2.90
CA PHE A 441 6.55 20.12 -2.15
C PHE A 441 7.42 21.04 -3.01
N GLY A 442 7.32 20.95 -4.34
CA GLY A 442 8.08 21.78 -5.27
C GLY A 442 9.47 21.24 -5.57
N PHE A 443 9.59 19.93 -5.83
CA PHE A 443 10.86 19.36 -6.32
C PHE A 443 11.09 19.72 -7.80
N SER A 444 12.36 19.73 -8.22
CA SER A 444 12.73 20.00 -9.61
C SER A 444 12.39 18.83 -10.54
N PHE A 445 12.64 17.59 -10.09
CA PHE A 445 12.32 16.38 -10.84
C PHE A 445 11.77 15.25 -9.95
N ALA A 446 11.05 14.32 -10.58
CA ALA A 446 10.64 13.05 -9.99
C ALA A 446 11.22 11.89 -10.81
N THR A 447 11.63 10.82 -10.13
CA THR A 447 12.19 9.63 -10.77
C THR A 447 11.67 8.34 -10.14
N SER A 448 11.71 7.25 -10.89
CA SER A 448 11.47 5.91 -10.39
C SER A 448 12.74 5.14 -10.01
N ALA A 449 13.91 5.72 -10.25
CA ALA A 449 15.22 5.11 -10.02
C ALA A 449 16.03 5.88 -8.96
N ALA A 450 16.48 5.18 -7.91
CA ALA A 450 17.35 5.75 -6.89
C ALA A 450 18.70 6.24 -7.47
N ALA A 451 19.21 5.56 -8.50
CA ALA A 451 20.46 5.90 -9.17
C ALA A 451 20.48 7.33 -9.74
N ASP A 452 19.33 7.85 -10.18
CA ASP A 452 19.21 9.22 -10.70
C ASP A 452 19.44 10.27 -9.59
N ILE A 453 19.12 9.95 -8.34
CA ILE A 453 19.42 10.79 -7.17
C ILE A 453 20.90 10.64 -6.79
N LEU A 454 21.38 9.41 -6.71
CA LEU A 454 22.73 9.08 -6.25
C LEU A 454 23.83 9.55 -7.22
N SER A 455 23.56 9.60 -8.52
CA SER A 455 24.53 10.08 -9.52
C SER A 455 24.39 11.56 -9.86
N SER A 456 23.32 12.21 -9.40
CA SER A 456 23.06 13.62 -9.73
C SER A 456 24.11 14.54 -9.13
N LYS A 457 24.71 15.39 -9.97
CA LYS A 457 25.63 16.46 -9.56
C LYS A 457 24.91 17.62 -8.87
N GLU A 458 23.59 17.68 -9.01
CA GLU A 458 22.75 18.69 -8.37
C GLU A 458 22.43 18.37 -6.91
N VAL A 459 22.63 17.13 -6.48
CA VAL A 459 22.28 16.63 -5.14
C VAL A 459 23.54 16.44 -4.32
N ASN A 460 23.63 17.10 -3.16
CA ASN A 460 24.70 16.90 -2.18
C ASN A 460 24.20 16.37 -0.83
N VAL A 461 22.88 16.37 -0.60
CA VAL A 461 22.23 15.78 0.58
C VAL A 461 21.21 14.74 0.12
N VAL A 462 21.22 13.54 0.70
CA VAL A 462 20.27 12.46 0.42
C VAL A 462 19.49 12.09 1.67
N ALA A 463 18.16 12.04 1.57
CA ALA A 463 17.32 11.41 2.58
C ALA A 463 16.87 10.02 2.11
N VAL A 464 17.19 8.97 2.89
CA VAL A 464 16.78 7.59 2.63
C VAL A 464 15.59 7.26 3.52
N LEU A 465 14.41 7.15 2.91
CA LEU A 465 13.09 7.00 3.55
C LEU A 465 12.33 5.79 2.97
N THR A 466 13.06 4.75 2.58
CA THR A 466 12.54 3.55 1.91
C THR A 466 12.07 2.50 2.94
N ARG A 467 11.82 1.26 2.50
CA ARG A 467 11.67 0.11 3.41
C ARG A 467 13.05 -0.33 3.91
N HIS A 468 13.09 -0.95 5.08
CA HIS A 468 14.30 -1.12 5.89
C HIS A 468 15.43 -1.85 5.17
N GLN A 469 15.12 -2.87 4.35
CA GLN A 469 16.11 -3.68 3.63
C GLN A 469 17.01 -2.92 2.66
N SER A 470 16.59 -1.72 2.27
CA SER A 470 17.34 -0.89 1.32
C SER A 470 18.11 0.24 2.00
N HIS A 471 17.95 0.45 3.31
CA HIS A 471 18.56 1.57 4.02
C HIS A 471 20.08 1.54 3.93
N ALA A 472 20.69 0.44 4.35
CA ALA A 472 22.15 0.34 4.43
C ALA A 472 22.83 0.49 3.07
N SER A 473 22.32 -0.19 2.04
CA SER A 473 22.89 -0.14 0.68
C SER A 473 22.74 1.24 0.05
N LEU A 474 21.58 1.91 0.22
CA LEU A 474 21.37 3.26 -0.29
C LEU A 474 22.20 4.32 0.47
N ALA A 475 22.29 4.20 1.80
CA ALA A 475 23.11 5.09 2.62
C ALA A 475 24.59 4.97 2.25
N LEU A 476 25.10 3.75 2.13
CA LEU A 476 26.48 3.50 1.72
C LEU A 476 26.76 4.03 0.31
N ALA A 477 25.87 3.77 -0.65
CA ALA A 477 26.01 4.29 -2.01
C ALA A 477 26.01 5.82 -2.06
N ALA A 478 25.18 6.49 -1.25
CA ALA A 478 25.17 7.94 -1.15
C ALA A 478 26.49 8.50 -0.57
N LEU A 479 27.00 7.90 0.51
CA LEU A 479 28.30 8.26 1.10
C LEU A 479 29.45 8.10 0.10
N GLN A 480 29.46 6.99 -0.65
CA GLN A 480 30.47 6.72 -1.68
C GLN A 480 30.41 7.72 -2.84
N ASN A 481 29.24 8.27 -3.15
CA ASN A 481 29.05 9.35 -4.12
C ASN A 481 29.29 10.75 -3.53
N GLY A 482 29.90 10.84 -2.34
CA GLY A 482 30.26 12.11 -1.70
C GLY A 482 29.06 12.92 -1.19
N LYS A 483 27.92 12.26 -0.92
CA LYS A 483 26.69 12.94 -0.48
C LYS A 483 26.48 12.76 1.02
N HIS A 484 26.03 13.83 1.68
CA HIS A 484 25.58 13.75 3.07
C HIS A 484 24.28 12.94 3.15
N VAL A 485 24.10 12.16 4.22
CA VAL A 485 23.00 11.18 4.32
C VAL A 485 22.20 11.38 5.59
N TYR A 486 20.89 11.53 5.44
CA TYR A 486 19.90 11.34 6.50
C TYR A 486 19.13 10.06 6.24
N CYS A 487 19.39 9.00 7.01
CA CYS A 487 18.72 7.71 6.83
C CYS A 487 17.64 7.53 7.89
N GLU A 488 16.42 7.13 7.50
CA GLU A 488 15.45 6.70 8.49
C GLU A 488 15.89 5.43 9.21
N LYS A 489 15.34 5.21 10.41
CA LYS A 489 15.65 4.03 11.21
C LYS A 489 14.87 2.80 10.72
N PRO A 490 15.41 1.58 10.89
CA PRO A 490 16.76 1.26 11.36
C PRO A 490 17.81 1.51 10.26
N LEU A 491 19.07 1.75 10.62
CA LEU A 491 20.13 1.96 9.64
C LEU A 491 20.44 0.70 8.81
N ALA A 492 20.34 -0.47 9.44
CA ALA A 492 20.64 -1.78 8.86
C ALA A 492 19.74 -2.86 9.45
N LEU A 493 19.50 -3.94 8.70
CA LEU A 493 18.82 -5.14 9.19
C LEU A 493 19.80 -6.22 9.65
N GLN A 494 21.05 -6.18 9.16
CA GLN A 494 22.09 -7.15 9.49
C GLN A 494 23.36 -6.48 10.02
N LYS A 495 24.14 -7.24 10.80
CA LYS A 495 25.40 -6.78 11.37
C LYS A 495 26.40 -6.42 10.27
N THR A 496 26.54 -7.27 9.26
CA THR A 496 27.48 -7.08 8.14
C THR A 496 27.21 -5.78 7.36
N GLU A 497 25.94 -5.42 7.19
CA GLU A 497 25.54 -4.14 6.60
C GLU A 497 26.01 -2.94 7.44
N LEU A 498 25.86 -3.04 8.76
CA LEU A 498 26.29 -2.01 9.69
C LEU A 498 27.82 -1.89 9.74
N ASP A 499 28.54 -3.02 9.70
CA ASP A 499 30.01 -3.08 9.64
C ASP A 499 30.54 -2.35 8.39
N HIS A 500 29.90 -2.54 7.23
CA HIS A 500 30.26 -1.81 6.02
C HIS A 500 30.07 -0.30 6.13
N ILE A 501 29.02 0.15 6.82
CA ILE A 501 28.79 1.57 7.08
C ILE A 501 29.82 2.11 8.08
N ALA A 502 30.09 1.39 9.17
CA ALA A 502 31.11 1.77 10.14
C ALA A 502 32.47 1.99 9.47
N LYS A 503 32.88 1.06 8.62
CA LYS A 503 34.11 1.17 7.82
C LYS A 503 34.11 2.37 6.86
N ALA A 504 32.95 2.76 6.33
CA ALA A 504 32.85 3.95 5.48
C ALA A 504 33.04 5.25 6.27
N LEU A 505 32.60 5.28 7.54
CA LEU A 505 32.74 6.43 8.45
C LEU A 505 34.16 6.56 9.04
N GLU A 506 34.99 5.53 8.99
CA GLU A 506 36.41 5.62 9.40
C GLU A 506 37.25 6.48 8.43
N LYS A 507 36.79 6.68 7.19
CA LYS A 507 37.52 7.46 6.18
C LYS A 507 37.50 8.94 6.53
N LYS A 508 38.68 9.57 6.64
CA LYS A 508 38.77 11.02 6.83
C LYS A 508 38.04 11.79 5.73
N GLY A 509 37.28 12.81 6.11
CA GLY A 509 36.54 13.66 5.17
C GLY A 509 35.30 13.01 4.55
N HIS A 510 34.80 11.90 5.14
CA HIS A 510 33.54 11.31 4.69
C HIS A 510 32.38 12.31 4.84
N PRO A 511 31.34 12.24 3.99
CA PRO A 511 30.15 13.05 4.18
C PRO A 511 29.43 12.72 5.49
N CYS A 512 28.81 13.73 6.11
CA CYS A 512 27.98 13.56 7.30
C CYS A 512 26.89 12.49 7.10
N LEU A 513 26.75 11.57 8.07
CA LEU A 513 25.62 10.65 8.19
C LEU A 513 24.81 10.99 9.45
N SER A 514 23.49 10.85 9.39
CA SER A 514 22.64 10.81 10.57
C SER A 514 21.51 9.81 10.37
N VAL A 515 21.00 9.27 11.48
CA VAL A 515 19.88 8.33 11.50
C VAL A 515 18.66 9.01 12.12
N GLY A 516 17.47 8.64 11.66
CA GLY A 516 16.15 9.13 12.09
C GLY A 516 15.77 8.86 13.56
N PHE A 517 16.73 8.84 14.49
CA PHE A 517 16.52 8.73 15.93
C PHE A 517 16.00 10.04 16.54
N ASN A 518 14.82 10.47 16.07
CA ASN A 518 14.28 11.80 16.33
C ASN A 518 13.98 12.10 17.81
N ARG A 519 13.78 11.10 18.70
CA ARG A 519 13.44 11.37 20.11
C ARG A 519 14.52 12.15 20.84
N ARG A 520 15.80 11.92 20.51
CA ARG A 520 16.93 12.66 21.10
C ARG A 520 16.76 14.18 20.98
N PHE A 521 16.06 14.62 19.93
CA PHE A 521 15.89 16.03 19.59
C PHE A 521 14.55 16.62 20.05
N ALA A 522 13.66 15.82 20.64
CA ALA A 522 12.37 16.31 21.13
C ALA A 522 12.59 17.27 22.32
N PRO A 523 11.82 18.38 22.43
CA PRO A 523 12.00 19.35 23.51
C PRO A 523 11.93 18.71 24.91
N MET A 524 10.90 17.89 25.17
CA MET A 524 10.74 17.19 26.44
C MET A 524 11.85 16.17 26.71
N SER A 525 12.40 15.53 25.67
CA SER A 525 13.53 14.62 25.82
C SER A 525 14.82 15.35 26.19
N ARG A 526 15.06 16.52 25.60
CA ARG A 526 16.20 17.37 25.93
C ARG A 526 16.09 17.94 27.35
N ALA A 527 14.88 18.36 27.76
CA ALA A 527 14.60 18.79 29.13
C ALA A 527 14.83 17.64 30.13
N LEU A 528 14.32 16.45 29.83
CA LEU A 528 14.54 15.25 30.64
C LEU A 528 16.04 14.93 30.78
N LYS A 529 16.79 14.88 29.68
CA LYS A 529 18.25 14.64 29.73
C LYS A 529 18.97 15.72 30.53
N SER A 530 18.60 16.99 30.35
CA SER A 530 19.20 18.13 31.07
C SER A 530 18.95 18.08 32.57
N PHE A 531 17.79 17.56 33.00
CA PHE A 531 17.45 17.44 34.43
C PHE A 531 18.35 16.46 35.19
N PHE A 532 18.88 15.45 34.49
CA PHE A 532 19.79 14.43 35.03
C PHE A 532 21.28 14.71 34.72
N GLN A 533 21.63 15.87 34.14
CA GLN A 533 23.01 16.13 33.69
C GLN A 533 24.06 16.15 34.81
N ASP A 534 23.62 16.41 36.04
CA ASP A 534 24.40 16.50 37.27
C ASP A 534 24.29 15.23 38.15
N SER A 535 23.51 14.22 37.73
CA SER A 535 23.47 12.95 38.45
C SER A 535 24.80 12.21 38.33
N THR A 536 25.30 11.75 39.48
CA THR A 536 26.53 10.96 39.59
C THR A 536 26.28 9.48 39.86
N GLU A 537 25.02 9.09 40.11
CA GLU A 537 24.61 7.70 40.34
C GLU A 537 24.11 7.03 39.06
N PRO A 538 24.18 5.69 38.96
CA PRO A 538 23.63 4.94 37.84
C PRO A 538 22.11 5.10 37.72
N PHE A 539 21.62 5.08 36.48
CA PHE A 539 20.19 5.26 36.16
C PHE A 539 19.46 3.92 36.14
N TYR A 540 18.22 3.92 36.61
CA TYR A 540 17.23 2.94 36.18
C TYR A 540 16.23 3.61 35.23
N ILE A 541 16.07 3.05 34.03
CA ILE A 541 15.14 3.55 33.02
C ILE A 541 14.12 2.46 32.67
N HIS A 542 12.84 2.80 32.77
CA HIS A 542 11.75 1.97 32.28
C HIS A 542 11.07 2.63 31.08
N TYR A 543 11.06 1.97 29.93
CA TYR A 543 10.36 2.42 28.73
C TYR A 543 9.30 1.41 28.33
N ARG A 544 8.02 1.79 28.42
CA ARG A 544 6.89 1.01 27.92
C ARG A 544 6.38 1.57 26.59
N VAL A 545 6.20 0.68 25.61
CA VAL A 545 5.63 0.99 24.29
C VAL A 545 4.39 0.14 24.03
N ASN A 546 3.23 0.76 23.88
CA ASN A 546 1.96 0.16 23.47
C ASN A 546 1.72 0.44 21.98
N ALA A 547 2.38 -0.32 21.11
CA ALA A 547 2.38 -0.07 19.68
C ALA A 547 1.16 -0.65 18.94
N GLY A 548 0.41 -1.54 19.60
CA GLY A 548 -0.81 -2.16 19.09
C GLY A 548 -0.59 -3.16 17.95
N PHE A 549 -1.61 -3.96 17.67
CA PHE A 549 -1.56 -5.05 16.69
C PHE A 549 -1.39 -4.57 15.24
N ILE A 550 -0.57 -5.33 14.48
CA ILE A 550 -0.56 -5.34 13.01
C ILE A 550 -0.75 -6.78 12.50
N PRO A 551 -1.36 -6.99 11.32
CA PRO A 551 -1.51 -8.31 10.72
C PRO A 551 -0.17 -8.98 10.42
N ALA A 552 -0.13 -10.31 10.45
CA ALA A 552 1.06 -11.11 10.11
C ALA A 552 1.55 -10.88 8.67
N SER A 553 0.66 -10.51 7.75
CA SER A 553 0.99 -10.18 6.35
C SER A 553 1.60 -8.79 6.15
N HIS A 554 1.81 -8.02 7.23
CA HIS A 554 2.41 -6.70 7.11
C HIS A 554 3.92 -6.81 6.83
N TRP A 555 4.43 -6.09 5.83
CA TRP A 555 5.84 -6.13 5.38
C TRP A 555 6.90 -5.98 6.49
N LEU A 556 6.55 -5.34 7.61
CA LEU A 556 7.43 -5.19 8.76
C LEU A 556 7.81 -6.54 9.41
N HIS A 557 6.93 -7.54 9.31
CA HIS A 557 7.14 -8.90 9.82
C HIS A 557 7.93 -9.79 8.88
N ASP A 558 8.08 -9.39 7.61
CA ASP A 558 8.98 -10.05 6.68
C ASP A 558 10.43 -9.86 7.20
N PRO A 559 11.16 -10.96 7.48
CA PRO A 559 12.52 -10.88 8.02
C PRO A 559 13.50 -10.16 7.09
N ASP A 560 13.31 -10.26 5.77
CA ASP A 560 14.20 -9.74 4.75
C ASP A 560 13.84 -8.31 4.36
N GLN A 561 12.55 -7.91 4.49
CA GLN A 561 12.12 -6.53 4.20
C GLN A 561 12.07 -5.62 5.44
N GLY A 562 11.49 -6.13 6.53
CA GLY A 562 11.16 -5.36 7.72
C GLY A 562 12.03 -5.63 8.94
N GLY A 563 12.52 -6.87 9.08
CA GLY A 563 13.34 -7.33 10.20
C GLY A 563 12.58 -7.51 11.53
N GLY A 564 11.25 -7.45 11.51
CA GLY A 564 10.39 -7.52 12.69
C GLY A 564 10.34 -6.21 13.48
N ARG A 565 9.43 -6.12 14.47
CA ARG A 565 9.27 -4.88 15.24
C ARG A 565 10.43 -4.54 16.16
N LEU A 566 11.22 -5.52 16.62
CA LEU A 566 12.38 -5.25 17.46
C LEU A 566 13.43 -4.42 16.71
N VAL A 567 13.80 -4.83 15.50
CA VAL A 567 14.75 -4.07 14.67
C VAL A 567 14.08 -2.85 14.05
N GLY A 568 12.87 -3.00 13.53
CA GLY A 568 12.20 -1.96 12.78
C GLY A 568 11.62 -0.81 13.61
N GLU A 569 11.14 -1.05 14.84
CA GLU A 569 10.64 0.00 15.74
C GLU A 569 11.37 0.03 17.08
N GLY A 570 11.74 -1.12 17.64
CA GLY A 570 12.44 -1.26 18.92
C GLY A 570 13.76 -0.49 18.97
N CYS A 571 14.47 -0.41 17.85
CA CYS A 571 15.68 0.39 17.69
C CYS A 571 15.53 1.84 18.16
N HIS A 572 14.35 2.42 17.95
CA HIS A 572 14.04 3.80 18.35
C HIS A 572 14.12 4.00 19.86
N PHE A 573 13.71 2.98 20.60
CA PHE A 573 13.60 3.02 22.05
C PHE A 573 14.90 2.54 22.71
N ILE A 574 15.59 1.58 22.10
CA ILE A 574 16.94 1.16 22.50
C ILE A 574 17.91 2.34 22.35
N ASP A 575 17.85 3.05 21.22
CA ASP A 575 18.60 4.29 21.02
C ASP A 575 18.27 5.32 22.10
N TYR A 576 17.00 5.48 22.46
CA TYR A 576 16.60 6.43 23.49
C TYR A 576 17.14 6.08 24.88
N LEU A 577 17.22 4.79 25.23
CA LEU A 577 17.91 4.34 26.46
C LEU A 577 19.40 4.75 26.42
N CYS A 578 20.07 4.52 25.30
CA CYS A 578 21.48 4.90 25.12
C CYS A 578 21.68 6.42 25.20
N PHE A 579 20.77 7.20 24.62
CA PHE A 579 20.78 8.66 24.70
C PHE A 579 20.63 9.17 26.12
N LEU A 580 19.64 8.65 26.86
CA LEU A 580 19.37 9.09 28.23
C LEU A 580 20.49 8.74 29.19
N THR A 581 21.13 7.57 29.07
CA THR A 581 22.30 7.26 29.88
C THR A 581 23.54 8.02 29.39
N GLY A 582 23.75 8.12 28.07
CA GLY A 582 25.00 8.62 27.48
C GLY A 582 26.17 7.66 27.68
N GLN A 583 25.88 6.39 28.02
CA GLN A 583 26.87 5.39 28.41
C GLN A 583 26.96 4.26 27.39
N THR A 584 28.06 3.51 27.44
CA THR A 584 28.29 2.38 26.52
C THR A 584 27.46 1.17 26.96
N PRO A 585 26.60 0.60 26.10
CA PRO A 585 25.93 -0.68 26.37
C PRO A 585 26.93 -1.83 26.41
N LEU A 586 26.86 -2.68 27.43
CA LEU A 586 27.77 -3.81 27.64
C LEU A 586 27.11 -5.16 27.37
N GLU A 587 25.87 -5.33 27.82
CA GLU A 587 25.14 -6.59 27.73
C GLU A 587 23.66 -6.33 27.52
N VAL A 588 23.01 -7.19 26.73
CA VAL A 588 21.57 -7.16 26.51
C VAL A 588 20.95 -8.52 26.77
N SER A 589 19.73 -8.53 27.28
CA SER A 589 18.89 -9.72 27.32
C SER A 589 17.52 -9.40 26.73
N ALA A 590 16.87 -10.40 26.13
CA ALA A 590 15.56 -10.21 25.53
C ALA A 590 14.68 -11.46 25.66
N LEU A 591 13.41 -11.26 25.98
CA LEU A 591 12.38 -12.29 26.11
C LEU A 591 11.11 -11.84 25.40
N ALA A 592 10.33 -12.78 24.86
CA ALA A 592 9.02 -12.50 24.28
C ALA A 592 7.90 -13.24 25.01
N LEU A 593 6.70 -12.66 25.00
CA LEU A 593 5.50 -13.37 25.43
C LEU A 593 5.15 -14.50 24.44
N PRO A 594 4.60 -15.63 24.92
CA PRO A 594 3.99 -16.63 24.03
C PRO A 594 2.85 -16.00 23.24
N ASP A 595 2.87 -16.12 21.91
CA ASP A 595 1.89 -15.46 21.04
C ASP A 595 1.09 -16.39 20.12
N ARG A 596 1.41 -17.69 20.09
CA ARG A 596 0.78 -18.70 19.19
C ARG A 596 0.74 -18.22 17.73
N ASN A 597 1.81 -17.57 17.26
CA ASN A 597 1.94 -16.98 15.91
C ASN A 597 0.97 -15.83 15.60
N LYS A 598 0.30 -15.26 16.61
CA LYS A 598 -0.60 -14.11 16.42
C LYS A 598 0.16 -12.80 16.25
N TYR A 599 1.24 -12.60 17.01
CA TYR A 599 1.90 -11.30 17.13
C TYR A 599 3.30 -11.28 16.50
N SER A 600 3.75 -12.33 15.83
CA SER A 600 5.07 -12.40 15.19
C SER A 600 6.22 -12.01 16.13
N ARG A 601 6.13 -12.37 17.43
CA ARG A 601 7.05 -11.98 18.51
C ARG A 601 7.14 -10.47 18.78
N ASP A 602 6.10 -9.71 18.45
CA ASP A 602 6.02 -8.26 18.70
C ASP A 602 5.81 -7.88 20.17
N ASN A 603 5.66 -8.83 21.09
CA ASN A 603 5.53 -8.56 22.53
C ASN A 603 6.81 -9.01 23.24
N PHE A 604 7.73 -8.08 23.48
CA PHE A 604 9.05 -8.39 24.04
C PHE A 604 9.46 -7.45 25.17
N LEU A 605 10.25 -7.98 26.09
CA LEU A 605 10.99 -7.26 27.10
C LEU A 605 12.48 -7.32 26.73
N VAL A 606 13.14 -6.17 26.67
CA VAL A 606 14.59 -6.04 26.50
C VAL A 606 15.15 -5.41 27.77
N THR A 607 16.30 -5.89 28.25
CA THR A 607 17.11 -5.20 29.25
C THR A 607 18.47 -4.88 28.67
N VAL A 608 19.02 -3.73 29.05
CA VAL A 608 20.34 -3.24 28.63
C VAL A 608 21.13 -2.85 29.87
N LYS A 609 22.32 -3.40 30.04
CA LYS A 609 23.29 -3.01 31.06
C LYS A 609 24.33 -2.08 30.47
N PHE A 610 24.61 -0.97 31.15
CA PHE A 610 25.57 0.05 30.72
C PHE A 610 26.85 0.03 31.56
N ALA A 611 27.91 0.66 31.03
CA ALA A 611 29.25 0.63 31.61
C ALA A 611 29.38 1.27 33.01
N ASP A 612 28.56 2.26 33.31
CA ASP A 612 28.49 2.91 34.63
C ASP A 612 27.64 2.12 35.64
N GLY A 613 27.07 0.99 35.24
CA GLY A 613 26.13 0.21 36.05
C GLY A 613 24.66 0.57 35.84
N SER A 614 24.35 1.56 34.98
CA SER A 614 22.97 1.91 34.65
C SER A 614 22.23 0.71 34.03
N LEU A 615 20.92 0.65 34.23
CA LEU A 615 20.03 -0.39 33.71
C LEU A 615 18.86 0.25 32.94
N GLY A 616 18.67 -0.18 31.71
CA GLY A 616 17.51 0.15 30.90
C GLY A 616 16.60 -1.06 30.69
N SER A 617 15.29 -0.87 30.79
CA SER A 617 14.28 -1.85 30.42
C SER A 617 13.34 -1.29 29.37
N LEU A 618 13.04 -2.09 28.34
CA LEU A 618 12.10 -1.77 27.28
C LEU A 618 11.03 -2.87 27.19
N ALA A 619 9.80 -2.53 27.55
CA ALA A 619 8.62 -3.37 27.32
C ALA A 619 7.90 -2.90 26.05
N TYR A 620 8.06 -3.63 24.95
CA TYR A 620 7.36 -3.38 23.70
C TYR A 620 6.17 -4.33 23.57
N LEU A 621 4.97 -3.77 23.44
CA LEU A 621 3.71 -4.51 23.50
C LEU A 621 2.81 -4.15 22.31
N SER A 622 2.33 -5.18 21.61
CA SER A 622 1.35 -5.10 20.52
C SER A 622 -0.03 -5.65 20.91
N ASN A 623 -0.14 -6.28 22.08
CA ASN A 623 -1.39 -6.83 22.61
C ASN A 623 -2.25 -5.81 23.39
N GLY A 624 -1.76 -4.57 23.59
CA GLY A 624 -2.49 -3.53 24.30
C GLY A 624 -3.55 -2.81 23.45
N SER A 625 -4.51 -2.17 24.12
CA SER A 625 -5.55 -1.37 23.47
C SER A 625 -4.96 -0.07 22.90
N LYS A 626 -5.29 0.25 21.64
CA LYS A 626 -4.92 1.53 20.99
C LYS A 626 -5.56 2.76 21.66
N ARG A 627 -6.47 2.57 22.63
CA ARG A 627 -7.06 3.65 23.43
C ARG A 627 -6.11 4.20 24.50
N TYR A 628 -5.07 3.45 24.86
CA TYR A 628 -4.06 3.88 25.82
C TYR A 628 -2.86 4.54 25.10
N GLY A 629 -2.13 5.42 25.80
CA GLY A 629 -0.98 6.15 25.26
C GLY A 629 0.11 5.21 24.72
N LYS A 630 0.80 5.62 23.65
CA LYS A 630 1.77 4.75 22.98
C LYS A 630 3.03 4.59 23.81
N GLU A 631 3.55 5.65 24.40
CA GLU A 631 4.90 5.68 24.97
C GLU A 631 4.90 6.23 26.38
N TYR A 632 5.62 5.58 27.28
CA TYR A 632 5.75 6.01 28.66
C TYR A 632 7.15 5.68 29.15
N ILE A 633 7.85 6.68 29.69
CA ILE A 633 9.23 6.57 30.17
C ILE A 633 9.31 7.05 31.61
N GLU A 634 9.98 6.27 32.46
CA GLU A 634 10.37 6.65 33.80
C GLU A 634 11.88 6.51 33.96
N VAL A 635 12.51 7.50 34.58
CA VAL A 635 13.95 7.55 34.86
C VAL A 635 14.14 7.84 36.34
N PHE A 636 15.00 7.06 37.00
CA PHE A 636 15.34 7.21 38.41
C PHE A 636 16.85 7.30 38.58
N SER A 637 17.32 8.26 39.37
CA SER A 637 18.74 8.42 39.74
C SER A 637 18.91 9.47 40.83
N ALA A 638 19.74 9.23 41.85
CA ALA A 638 20.17 10.25 42.82
C ALA A 638 19.03 11.13 43.39
N GLY A 639 17.94 10.50 43.87
CA GLY A 639 16.78 11.22 44.43
C GLY A 639 15.90 11.94 43.40
N LYS A 640 16.21 11.84 42.11
CA LYS A 640 15.48 12.46 40.99
C LYS A 640 14.65 11.43 40.23
N ILE A 641 13.46 11.86 39.79
CA ILE A 641 12.55 11.08 38.96
C ILE A 641 12.09 11.91 37.77
N GLY A 642 12.17 11.34 36.57
CA GLY A 642 11.63 11.95 35.34
C GLY A 642 10.60 11.03 34.70
N ILE A 643 9.39 11.55 34.45
CA ILE A 643 8.29 10.81 33.83
C ILE A 643 7.87 11.51 32.54
N LEU A 644 8.08 10.86 31.41
CA LEU A 644 7.65 11.34 30.09
C LEU A 644 6.51 10.47 29.57
N ASP A 645 5.31 11.04 29.49
CA ASP A 645 4.11 10.36 29.00
C ASP A 645 3.73 10.87 27.60
N ASP A 646 3.91 9.98 26.61
CA ASP A 646 3.60 10.08 25.19
C ASP A 646 4.00 11.40 24.52
N PHE A 647 5.03 12.09 25.01
CA PHE A 647 5.44 13.43 24.53
C PHE A 647 4.30 14.45 24.61
N ARG A 648 3.41 14.23 25.59
CA ARG A 648 2.25 15.05 25.94
C ARG A 648 2.42 15.68 27.31
N SER A 649 3.15 15.02 28.21
CA SER A 649 3.57 15.61 29.46
C SER A 649 4.94 15.11 29.91
N LEU A 650 5.69 16.01 30.52
CA LEU A 650 6.94 15.70 31.21
C LEU A 650 6.81 16.15 32.66
N GLN A 651 7.02 15.22 33.60
CA GLN A 651 7.10 15.51 35.03
C GLN A 651 8.53 15.28 35.49
N LEU A 652 9.10 16.26 36.20
CA LEU A 652 10.43 16.18 36.79
C LEU A 652 10.31 16.41 38.28
N ILE A 653 10.86 15.50 39.07
CA ILE A 653 10.71 15.44 40.52
C ILE A 653 12.11 15.31 41.12
N ASP A 654 12.43 16.19 42.07
CA ASP A 654 13.57 16.07 42.97
C ASP A 654 13.10 16.17 44.43
N GLU A 655 14.04 16.20 45.38
CA GLU A 655 13.74 16.25 46.82
C GLU A 655 12.89 17.46 47.23
N ASN A 656 12.94 18.55 46.48
CA ASN A 656 12.35 19.84 46.85
C ASN A 656 11.18 20.24 45.95
N HIS A 657 11.17 19.79 44.70
CA HIS A 657 10.30 20.32 43.68
C HIS A 657 9.71 19.25 42.76
N THR A 658 8.48 19.51 42.30
CA THR A 658 7.86 18.80 41.17
C THR A 658 7.47 19.82 40.11
N THR A 659 8.02 19.68 38.92
CA THR A 659 7.64 20.48 37.75
C THR A 659 6.89 19.61 36.76
N THR A 660 5.90 20.17 36.07
CA THR A 660 5.12 19.45 35.05
C THR A 660 4.88 20.33 33.84
N GLU A 661 5.41 19.92 32.70
CA GLU A 661 5.13 20.49 31.39
C GLU A 661 4.04 19.68 30.71
N ARG A 662 3.07 20.34 30.05
CA ARG A 662 2.02 19.67 29.26
C ARG A 662 1.88 20.30 27.87
N SER A 663 1.86 19.46 26.84
CA SER A 663 1.55 19.83 25.46
C SER A 663 0.16 19.33 25.09
N ALA A 664 -0.86 20.20 25.24
CA ALA A 664 -2.27 19.82 25.05
C ALA A 664 -2.70 19.70 23.58
N LEU A 665 -2.02 20.35 22.64
CA LEU A 665 -2.49 20.45 21.24
C LEU A 665 -1.79 19.50 20.26
N ARG A 666 -0.52 19.15 20.50
CA ARG A 666 0.28 18.32 19.58
C ARG A 666 1.32 17.48 20.32
N GLN A 667 1.80 16.42 19.67
CA GLN A 667 3.04 15.74 20.08
C GLN A 667 4.20 16.35 19.32
N ASP A 668 5.30 16.69 20.00
CA ASP A 668 6.56 17.02 19.35
C ASP A 668 7.59 15.94 19.68
N LYS A 669 7.86 15.08 18.70
CA LYS A 669 8.77 13.95 18.82
C LYS A 669 10.16 14.30 18.28
N GLY A 670 10.44 15.56 17.92
CA GLY A 670 11.78 16.02 17.54
C GLY A 670 12.15 15.86 16.06
N HIS A 671 11.24 15.51 15.16
CA HIS A 671 11.55 15.33 13.72
C HIS A 671 12.15 16.59 13.08
N GLN A 672 11.55 17.76 13.32
CA GLN A 672 12.04 19.03 12.78
C GLN A 672 13.42 19.40 13.37
N ALA A 673 13.59 19.21 14.68
CA ALA A 673 14.83 19.50 15.38
C ALA A 673 15.97 18.57 14.94
N ALA A 674 15.68 17.28 14.70
CA ALA A 674 16.64 16.32 14.17
C ALA A 674 17.13 16.72 12.76
N TRP A 675 16.20 17.12 11.88
CA TRP A 675 16.55 17.63 10.55
C TRP A 675 17.38 18.91 10.62
N GLN A 676 17.01 19.85 11.51
CA GLN A 676 17.76 21.08 11.70
C GLN A 676 19.18 20.83 12.19
N ALA A 677 19.36 19.93 13.18
CA ALA A 677 20.68 19.56 13.67
C ALA A 677 21.54 18.94 12.57
N PHE A 678 20.95 18.09 11.72
CA PHE A 678 21.64 17.54 10.56
C PHE A 678 22.10 18.60 9.56
N LEU A 679 21.24 19.57 9.21
CA LEU A 679 21.65 20.66 8.33
C LEU A 679 22.76 21.52 8.93
N SER A 680 22.74 21.78 10.23
CA SER A 680 23.82 22.53 10.91
C SER A 680 25.15 21.77 10.83
N ALA A 681 25.14 20.45 11.04
CA ALA A 681 26.34 19.61 10.93
C ALA A 681 26.89 19.61 9.50
N VAL A 682 26.02 19.48 8.50
CA VAL A 682 26.41 19.50 7.08
C VAL A 682 27.05 20.84 6.67
N ARG A 683 26.61 21.96 7.25
CA ARG A 683 27.20 23.28 7.01
C ARG A 683 28.49 23.54 7.80
N GLY A 684 28.96 22.59 8.60
CA GLY A 684 30.11 22.79 9.49
C GLY A 684 29.83 23.76 10.65
N GLN A 685 28.55 24.02 10.96
CA GLN A 685 28.13 24.92 12.04
C GLN A 685 28.01 24.21 13.39
N ALA A 686 28.00 22.88 13.39
CA ALA A 686 27.93 22.02 14.56
C ALA A 686 28.69 20.72 14.29
N ALA A 687 28.99 19.96 15.35
CA ALA A 687 29.44 18.57 15.23
C ALA A 687 28.32 17.69 14.65
N GLU A 688 28.62 16.42 14.41
CA GLU A 688 27.63 15.44 13.98
C GLU A 688 26.39 15.42 14.92
N PRO A 689 25.15 15.31 14.40
CA PRO A 689 23.95 15.44 15.23
C PRO A 689 23.83 14.36 16.31
N ILE A 690 24.40 13.19 16.02
CA ILE A 690 24.56 12.07 16.94
C ILE A 690 26.01 11.62 16.76
N PRO A 691 26.83 11.59 17.83
CA PRO A 691 28.20 11.07 17.74
C PRO A 691 28.21 9.69 17.09
N TYR A 692 29.09 9.47 16.09
CA TYR A 692 29.06 8.21 15.31
C TYR A 692 29.24 6.98 16.18
N ARG A 693 30.06 7.08 17.24
CA ARG A 693 30.20 6.02 18.23
C ARG A 693 28.85 5.65 18.86
N GLU A 694 28.07 6.64 19.29
CA GLU A 694 26.75 6.39 19.88
C GLU A 694 25.76 5.83 18.86
N LEU A 695 25.70 6.41 17.66
CA LEU A 695 24.81 5.99 16.58
C LEU A 695 25.04 4.52 16.19
N LEU A 696 26.31 4.14 16.01
CA LEU A 696 26.70 2.77 15.70
C LEU A 696 26.40 1.84 16.88
N LEU A 697 26.78 2.21 18.10
CA LEU A 697 26.51 1.40 19.29
C LEU A 697 25.01 1.12 19.47
N SER A 698 24.14 2.14 19.38
CA SER A 698 22.69 1.94 19.47
C SER A 698 22.16 0.98 18.40
N SER A 699 22.74 1.02 17.19
CA SER A 699 22.39 0.12 16.09
C SER A 699 22.89 -1.31 16.34
N TYR A 700 24.13 -1.50 16.81
CA TYR A 700 24.65 -2.82 17.22
C TYR A 700 23.87 -3.39 18.39
N THR A 701 23.54 -2.60 19.41
CA THR A 701 22.71 -3.01 20.55
C THR A 701 21.35 -3.51 20.10
N THR A 702 20.73 -2.86 19.12
CA THR A 702 19.46 -3.34 18.54
C THR A 702 19.60 -4.73 17.93
N LEU A 703 20.64 -4.95 17.12
CA LEU A 703 20.86 -6.25 16.48
C LEU A 703 21.24 -7.34 17.49
N ALA A 704 22.02 -6.98 18.52
CA ALA A 704 22.34 -7.85 19.66
C ALA A 704 21.08 -8.24 20.44
N CYS A 705 20.13 -7.30 20.66
CA CYS A 705 18.85 -7.62 21.28
C CYS A 705 18.05 -8.65 20.45
N ARG A 706 18.09 -8.55 19.11
CA ARG A 706 17.47 -9.56 18.24
C ARG A 706 18.14 -10.92 18.41
N GLN A 707 19.48 -10.97 18.45
CA GLN A 707 20.20 -12.22 18.70
C GLN A 707 19.84 -12.80 20.08
N ALA A 708 19.82 -11.98 21.13
CA ALA A 708 19.43 -12.39 22.47
C ALA A 708 18.00 -12.96 22.49
N LEU A 709 17.07 -12.32 21.78
CA LEU A 709 15.68 -12.76 21.69
C LEU A 709 15.54 -14.11 20.97
N LEU A 710 16.33 -14.34 19.91
CA LEU A 710 16.32 -15.59 19.15
C LEU A 710 17.01 -16.73 19.91
N ALA A 711 18.10 -16.43 20.61
CA ALA A 711 18.89 -17.41 21.35
C ALA A 711 18.32 -17.72 22.75
N GLY A 712 17.52 -16.82 23.32
CA GLY A 712 17.03 -16.92 24.69
C GLY A 712 18.12 -16.79 25.76
N GLN A 713 19.23 -16.12 25.44
CA GLN A 713 20.41 -15.95 26.30
C GLN A 713 20.90 -14.50 26.23
N PRO A 714 21.53 -13.96 27.30
CA PRO A 714 22.18 -12.66 27.24
C PRO A 714 23.28 -12.61 26.16
N VAL A 715 23.46 -11.44 25.56
CA VAL A 715 24.49 -11.17 24.55
C VAL A 715 25.39 -10.04 25.03
N ASN A 716 26.68 -10.32 25.13
CA ASN A 716 27.72 -9.32 25.36
C ASN A 716 27.99 -8.52 24.06
N LEU A 717 28.00 -7.19 24.16
CA LEU A 717 28.10 -6.30 23.01
C LEU A 717 29.49 -6.31 22.36
N GLU A 718 30.55 -6.42 23.15
CA GLU A 718 31.92 -6.47 22.63
C GLU A 718 32.12 -7.73 21.80
N SER A 719 31.75 -8.90 22.35
CA SER A 719 31.78 -10.17 21.62
C SER A 719 30.90 -10.15 20.38
N PHE A 720 29.71 -9.55 20.46
CA PHE A 720 28.80 -9.43 19.31
C PHE A 720 29.40 -8.57 18.20
N MET A 721 30.07 -7.47 18.52
CA MET A 721 30.70 -6.62 17.51
C MET A 721 31.92 -7.29 16.85
N GLN A 722 32.70 -8.04 17.62
CA GLN A 722 33.91 -8.74 17.14
C GLN A 722 33.60 -10.03 16.37
N SER A 723 32.42 -10.62 16.55
CA SER A 723 32.03 -11.84 15.84
C SER A 723 31.95 -11.60 14.33
N ALA A 724 32.46 -12.57 13.55
CA ALA A 724 32.46 -12.55 12.08
C ALA A 724 31.04 -12.50 11.48
#